data_AF-A0AAJ7BWW8-F1
#
_entry.id   AF-A0AAJ7BWW8-F1
#
_cell.length_a   1.000
_cell.length_b   1.000
_cell.length_c   1.000
_cell.angle_alpha   90.00
_cell.angle_beta   90.00
_cell.angle_gamma   90.00
#
_symmetry.space_group_name_H-M   'P 1'
#
loop_
_entity.id
_entity.type
_entity.pdbx_description
1 polymer ?
#
loop_
_entity_poly.entity_id
_entity_poly.type
_entity_poly.pdbx_seq_one_letter_code
_entity_poly.pdbx_strand_id
1 'polypeptide(L)'
;MASSPTSIENQIDSFLEQFKRTASRAMEETHRISYNASSSISRSRSGNLDLEILEAEDVESMTGEIENGDLAVRDVADLLQQQYAIITGGKTREGCPIITFPDNGNFHNLTDLDYQRLMLYLTSVPTLQEADLGFHLIIDRRNDKWNSVKTVLLKISAFFPGLVHVAYVLRPTGFLQKTISEVSNKLFRDEFKFRVIVLANVSELYDFVEKDQLTEQLGGDLPYCHHTWIQNRISLEKFSSMTQDVSMALDSFTRRLAEVEFPNNTIATTTLLSQQQAEYNELKEEILSAARHGEALLDSVRQLAGKGTADRLGNVAAVERLLVQLEETERTFDLFWSHHSSRLRHCLALRQFEQDFRELQASLDQHLKTVEDMTEVGETQARVDQLLRDTSAFQRICRGDIDRAEEVITAGQQLLSGRHQCPAEVVEPKCAELQRVCTILSQRLERRLHTLTKCRELMERIDKANTWCTRGIELLASQNSTTPADQALQELQQLIEAAEEFHHPRCIFQDSITPETKALVTQVLQRIEDVSLMCDKRIAALKQQLVKPARPIQTVTPEPAKPIQPAPQTVKPGRILKKANTMPKMEMGPIEGEISSPEGEARDVEVLRLKRGHVLAELVETERIYVAELGSIIKGYKMELANEAMAHLIPSPLVGKADVLFGNLEEIYVFHGETFLRDLENCITNTELVALCFVQRRKMFFRLYSYYCQNIPRSERLREQIQSEPQFLTTCQQKLGHKLPLAAYLLKPVQRITKYQLLLKDLLKYSDEPLCCTELHEALDCMLVVLKCVNDSMHQTAITGFGGDLGAQGELLLQGSFSVWSSSKRERRLRLKPSQRHIFLYEKALIFCKHSKPQAHNKATYHFKRYLKMSQIGLTESVKGDARRFEIWLQGRAEVHTIQAPSIDVKQSWVQQIKGVLMSQLAELKGKQNTALGQSNHKPLRQTISWEAQSSVSGSLRTLSVDGSSVISHITDVSQSTEEDVAWSSENSNSDDEDTFGENPGPAPGGRFVALADYCAVGQSEVTMREGDNLELLKVGCAGWWFVKLIGSNVEGWAPAAYLEPISRKTSRSSQSVNSQEAM
;
A
#
# COMPACT_ATOMS: atom_id res chain seq x y z
N MET A 1 -14.59 12.53 -9.81
CA MET A 1 -14.12 11.20 -9.38
C MET A 1 -12.61 11.27 -9.28
N ALA A 2 -12.01 10.98 -8.13
CA ALA A 2 -10.56 11.04 -7.94
C ALA A 2 -9.96 9.64 -8.03
N SER A 3 -8.92 9.48 -8.86
CA SER A 3 -8.04 8.32 -8.80
C SER A 3 -7.25 8.37 -7.50
N SER A 4 -7.43 7.36 -6.64
CA SER A 4 -6.71 7.24 -5.37
C SER A 4 -5.19 7.08 -5.59
N PRO A 5 -4.32 7.52 -4.65
CA PRO A 5 -2.87 7.34 -4.77
C PRO A 5 -2.48 5.86 -4.90
N THR A 6 -3.26 4.97 -4.30
CA THR A 6 -3.18 3.51 -4.46
C THR A 6 -3.25 3.04 -5.91
N SER A 7 -3.79 3.83 -6.85
CA SER A 7 -3.77 3.47 -8.28
C SER A 7 -2.37 3.54 -8.88
N ILE A 8 -1.49 4.41 -8.37
CA ILE A 8 -0.11 4.53 -8.86
C ILE A 8 0.82 3.63 -8.03
N GLU A 9 0.58 3.49 -6.72
CA GLU A 9 1.26 2.45 -5.91
C GLU A 9 1.00 1.07 -6.51
N ASN A 10 -0.24 0.71 -6.86
CA ASN A 10 -0.53 -0.54 -7.57
C ASN A 10 0.05 -0.61 -8.99
N GLN A 11 0.31 0.52 -9.67
CA GLN A 11 0.97 0.52 -10.98
C GLN A 11 2.49 0.37 -10.86
N ILE A 12 3.11 0.95 -9.83
CA ILE A 12 4.53 0.77 -9.50
C ILE A 12 4.75 -0.64 -8.94
N ASP A 13 3.89 -1.16 -8.07
CA ASP A 13 3.93 -2.55 -7.61
C ASP A 13 3.61 -3.53 -8.74
N SER A 14 2.68 -3.22 -9.66
CA SER A 14 2.46 -4.05 -10.87
C SER A 14 3.65 -3.96 -11.83
N PHE A 15 4.30 -2.80 -11.92
CA PHE A 15 5.50 -2.59 -12.72
C PHE A 15 6.68 -3.38 -12.13
N LEU A 16 6.93 -3.27 -10.83
CA LEU A 16 7.95 -4.00 -10.10
C LEU A 16 7.65 -5.49 -10.04
N GLU A 17 6.38 -5.92 -9.96
CA GLU A 17 5.97 -7.31 -10.17
C GLU A 17 6.22 -7.73 -11.62
N GLN A 18 5.94 -6.92 -12.63
CA GLN A 18 6.29 -7.22 -14.03
C GLN A 18 7.81 -7.31 -14.24
N PHE A 19 8.59 -6.45 -13.61
CA PHE A 19 10.04 -6.49 -13.59
C PHE A 19 10.53 -7.79 -12.95
N LYS A 20 10.09 -8.06 -11.71
CA LYS A 20 10.48 -9.25 -10.94
C LYS A 20 9.94 -10.55 -11.58
N ARG A 21 8.80 -10.53 -12.28
CA ARG A 21 8.22 -11.66 -13.04
C ARG A 21 8.92 -11.89 -14.38
N THR A 22 9.19 -10.86 -15.16
CA THR A 22 9.76 -11.02 -16.51
C THR A 22 11.28 -11.15 -16.46
N ALA A 23 11.99 -10.56 -15.49
CA ALA A 23 13.36 -10.94 -15.15
C ALA A 23 13.46 -12.42 -14.70
N SER A 24 12.45 -12.95 -13.99
CA SER A 24 12.40 -14.39 -13.65
C SER A 24 12.08 -15.27 -14.87
N ARG A 25 11.06 -14.90 -15.67
CA ARG A 25 10.70 -15.59 -16.93
C ARG A 25 11.78 -15.50 -18.01
N ALA A 26 12.66 -14.51 -17.94
CA ALA A 26 13.82 -14.42 -18.83
C ALA A 26 14.72 -15.66 -18.72
N MET A 27 14.64 -16.39 -17.61
CA MET A 27 15.37 -17.64 -17.33
C MET A 27 14.47 -18.90 -17.23
N GLU A 28 13.14 -18.80 -17.36
CA GLU A 28 12.22 -19.94 -17.09
C GLU A 28 10.92 -19.95 -17.94
N GLU A 29 10.90 -20.70 -19.05
CA GLU A 29 9.76 -21.44 -19.63
C GLU A 29 10.29 -22.25 -20.86
N THR A 30 10.00 -23.55 -21.07
CA THR A 30 8.66 -24.12 -21.31
C THR A 30 8.56 -25.64 -21.02
N HIS A 31 7.35 -26.08 -20.68
CA HIS A 31 6.82 -27.44 -20.44
C HIS A 31 7.01 -28.49 -21.58
N ARG A 32 6.83 -29.84 -21.45
CA ARG A 32 6.12 -30.76 -20.49
C ARG A 32 6.43 -32.27 -20.81
N ILE A 33 6.05 -33.23 -19.93
CA ILE A 33 5.52 -34.63 -20.16
C ILE A 33 6.15 -35.79 -19.30
N SER A 34 5.26 -36.65 -18.73
CA SER A 34 5.37 -38.07 -18.25
C SER A 34 6.33 -38.60 -17.15
N TYR A 35 5.71 -38.97 -16.01
CA TYR A 35 5.68 -40.29 -15.32
C TYR A 35 6.92 -41.09 -14.80
N ASN A 36 6.97 -41.19 -13.46
CA ASN A 36 6.97 -42.42 -12.62
C ASN A 36 7.82 -43.67 -12.99
N ALA A 37 8.91 -43.88 -12.24
CA ALA A 37 9.42 -45.17 -11.74
C ALA A 37 10.54 -44.88 -10.70
N SER A 38 10.81 -45.62 -9.61
CA SER A 38 10.16 -46.75 -8.93
C SER A 38 10.43 -46.65 -7.42
N SER A 39 9.68 -47.36 -6.58
CA SER A 39 9.98 -47.50 -5.15
C SER A 39 10.91 -48.69 -4.85
N SER A 40 11.61 -48.59 -3.71
CA SER A 40 12.12 -49.69 -2.87
C SER A 40 13.12 -50.73 -3.45
N ILE A 41 14.25 -50.90 -2.75
CA ILE A 41 14.74 -52.21 -2.27
C ILE A 41 15.55 -52.01 -0.97
N SER A 42 15.58 -53.04 -0.12
CA SER A 42 16.15 -53.03 1.24
C SER A 42 17.65 -53.32 1.31
N ARG A 43 18.33 -52.78 2.34
CA ARG A 43 19.74 -53.09 2.65
C ARG A 43 19.91 -54.43 3.38
N SER A 44 20.99 -55.15 3.08
CA SER A 44 21.60 -56.21 3.90
C SER A 44 23.12 -55.97 4.02
N ARG A 45 23.76 -56.43 5.11
CA ARG A 45 25.15 -56.11 5.48
C ARG A 45 26.10 -57.31 5.38
N SER A 46 27.24 -57.13 4.68
CA SER A 46 28.54 -57.82 4.88
C SER A 46 29.51 -57.36 3.77
N GLY A 47 30.80 -57.08 3.99
CA GLY A 47 31.60 -56.97 5.22
C GLY A 47 33.09 -56.78 4.87
N ASN A 48 33.77 -55.88 5.58
CA ASN A 48 35.23 -55.58 5.59
C ASN A 48 36.03 -55.55 4.26
N LEU A 49 36.51 -54.37 3.90
CA LEU A 49 37.94 -54.16 3.66
C LEU A 49 38.31 -52.73 4.07
N ASP A 50 39.47 -52.53 4.69
CA ASP A 50 39.83 -51.24 5.30
C ASP A 50 40.34 -50.23 4.26
N LEU A 51 39.71 -49.05 4.26
CA LEU A 51 40.19 -47.82 3.64
C LEU A 51 39.86 -46.69 4.62
N GLU A 52 40.82 -45.81 4.92
CA GLU A 52 40.59 -44.67 5.82
C GLU A 52 39.67 -43.65 5.11
N ILE A 53 38.37 -43.74 5.42
CA ILE A 53 37.36 -42.75 5.03
C ILE A 53 37.45 -41.62 6.05
N LEU A 54 37.79 -40.40 5.58
CA LEU A 54 37.69 -39.18 6.38
C LEU A 54 36.28 -39.08 6.98
N GLU A 55 36.18 -38.88 8.29
CA GLU A 55 34.90 -38.93 8.99
C GLU A 55 34.05 -37.71 8.60
N ALA A 56 32.72 -37.87 8.64
CA ALA A 56 31.81 -36.87 8.08
C ALA A 56 31.86 -35.50 8.81
N GLU A 57 32.41 -35.48 10.03
CA GLU A 57 32.56 -34.28 10.87
C GLU A 57 33.69 -33.36 10.36
N ASP A 58 34.76 -33.90 9.77
CA ASP A 58 35.85 -33.08 9.16
C ASP A 58 35.35 -32.30 7.93
N VAL A 59 34.41 -32.89 7.18
CA VAL A 59 33.81 -32.27 5.98
C VAL A 59 32.85 -31.13 6.37
N GLU A 60 32.12 -31.27 7.49
CA GLU A 60 31.37 -30.14 8.07
C GLU A 60 32.31 -29.04 8.59
N SER A 61 33.49 -29.39 9.15
CA SER A 61 34.46 -28.40 9.62
C SER A 61 35.11 -27.57 8.49
N MET A 62 35.39 -28.15 7.32
CA MET A 62 36.00 -27.41 6.20
C MET A 62 34.98 -26.60 5.37
N THR A 63 33.70 -27.00 5.34
CA THR A 63 32.68 -26.30 4.56
C THR A 63 32.22 -25.00 5.22
N GLY A 64 32.37 -24.86 6.55
CA GLY A 64 32.03 -23.66 7.32
C GLY A 64 32.70 -22.36 6.86
N GLU A 65 33.89 -22.42 6.24
CA GLU A 65 34.56 -21.21 5.71
C GLU A 65 33.94 -20.69 4.39
N ILE A 66 33.14 -21.50 3.69
CA ILE A 66 32.48 -21.11 2.42
C ILE A 66 31.03 -20.61 2.67
N GLU A 67 30.42 -20.88 3.83
CA GLU A 67 28.98 -20.63 4.11
C GLU A 67 28.48 -19.16 4.00
N ASN A 68 29.37 -18.18 3.75
CA ASN A 68 29.04 -16.76 3.84
C ASN A 68 28.95 -15.95 2.54
N GLY A 69 29.16 -16.53 1.36
CA GLY A 69 29.09 -15.79 0.08
C GLY A 69 28.24 -16.46 -1.00
N ASP A 70 27.42 -15.68 -1.71
CA ASP A 70 27.03 -16.04 -3.07
C ASP A 70 28.24 -15.77 -3.97
N LEU A 71 28.91 -16.84 -4.43
CA LEU A 71 30.10 -16.76 -5.28
C LEU A 71 29.74 -16.13 -6.63
N ALA A 72 30.23 -14.91 -6.88
CA ALA A 72 30.20 -14.25 -8.18
C ALA A 72 31.45 -14.59 -9.00
N VAL A 73 31.42 -14.31 -10.30
CA VAL A 73 32.52 -14.59 -11.24
C VAL A 73 33.86 -13.97 -10.79
N ARG A 74 33.82 -12.81 -10.12
CA ARG A 74 35.01 -12.14 -9.55
C ARG A 74 35.67 -12.95 -8.44
N ASP A 75 34.91 -13.74 -7.68
CA ASP A 75 35.38 -14.48 -6.50
C ASP A 75 36.05 -15.81 -6.90
N VAL A 76 35.93 -16.19 -8.18
CA VAL A 76 36.56 -17.38 -8.79
C VAL A 76 37.31 -17.06 -10.10
N ALA A 77 37.52 -15.78 -10.43
CA ALA A 77 38.03 -15.35 -11.73
C ALA A 77 39.40 -15.98 -12.08
N ASP A 78 40.27 -16.11 -11.09
CA ASP A 78 41.59 -16.73 -11.26
C ASP A 78 41.49 -18.25 -11.43
N LEU A 79 40.55 -18.91 -10.75
CA LEU A 79 40.28 -20.35 -10.89
C LEU A 79 39.69 -20.68 -12.26
N LEU A 80 38.86 -19.78 -12.81
CA LEU A 80 38.34 -19.88 -14.18
C LEU A 80 39.47 -19.70 -15.20
N GLN A 81 40.31 -18.66 -15.07
CA GLN A 81 41.44 -18.40 -15.98
C GLN A 81 42.38 -19.60 -16.13
N GLN A 82 42.59 -20.39 -15.07
CA GLN A 82 43.40 -21.62 -15.09
C GLN A 82 42.73 -22.79 -15.83
N GLN A 83 41.44 -22.70 -16.19
CA GLN A 83 40.69 -23.70 -16.96
C GLN A 83 40.78 -25.12 -16.39
N TYR A 84 40.82 -25.29 -15.07
CA TYR A 84 40.80 -26.63 -14.44
C TYR A 84 39.53 -27.42 -14.79
N ALA A 85 38.44 -26.67 -14.99
CA ALA A 85 37.19 -27.10 -15.58
C ALA A 85 36.58 -25.90 -16.33
N ILE A 86 35.83 -26.16 -17.39
CA ILE A 86 35.12 -25.16 -18.19
C ILE A 86 33.67 -25.58 -18.40
N ILE A 87 32.76 -24.61 -18.49
CA ILE A 87 31.40 -24.79 -18.98
C ILE A 87 31.23 -23.96 -20.25
N THR A 88 30.71 -24.58 -21.31
CA THR A 88 30.77 -24.04 -22.69
C THR A 88 29.42 -23.61 -23.24
N GLY A 89 28.33 -23.99 -22.56
CA GLY A 89 26.96 -23.95 -23.10
C GLY A 89 26.56 -25.23 -23.85
N GLY A 90 27.49 -26.17 -24.06
CA GLY A 90 27.19 -27.47 -24.66
C GLY A 90 26.32 -28.35 -23.77
N LYS A 91 25.37 -29.07 -24.39
CA LYS A 91 24.39 -29.95 -23.73
C LYS A 91 24.39 -31.33 -24.38
N THR A 92 23.89 -32.32 -23.65
CA THR A 92 23.61 -33.64 -24.22
C THR A 92 22.29 -33.64 -25.00
N ARG A 93 22.00 -34.72 -25.77
CA ARG A 93 20.69 -34.96 -26.39
C ARG A 93 19.51 -34.96 -25.40
N GLU A 94 19.79 -35.18 -24.11
CA GLU A 94 18.80 -35.20 -23.03
C GLU A 94 18.64 -33.82 -22.36
N GLY A 95 19.35 -32.79 -22.84
CA GLY A 95 19.33 -31.41 -22.31
C GLY A 95 20.32 -31.17 -21.16
N CYS A 96 20.85 -32.23 -20.54
CA CYS A 96 21.77 -32.15 -19.41
C CYS A 96 23.04 -31.33 -19.76
N PRO A 97 23.43 -30.31 -18.96
CA PRO A 97 24.64 -29.51 -19.17
C PRO A 97 25.93 -30.31 -19.13
N ILE A 98 26.90 -29.87 -19.94
CA ILE A 98 28.24 -30.46 -20.03
C ILE A 98 29.28 -29.57 -19.35
N ILE A 99 30.01 -30.14 -18.40
CA ILE A 99 31.23 -29.55 -17.83
C ILE A 99 32.44 -30.36 -18.28
N THR A 100 33.43 -29.69 -18.88
CA THR A 100 34.65 -30.31 -19.39
C THR A 100 35.82 -30.02 -18.44
N PHE A 101 36.57 -31.04 -18.08
CA PHE A 101 37.88 -30.96 -17.41
C PHE A 101 38.97 -31.16 -18.49
N PRO A 102 39.50 -30.08 -19.10
CA PRO A 102 40.45 -30.19 -20.21
C PRO A 102 41.83 -30.68 -19.76
N ASP A 103 42.62 -31.17 -20.71
CA ASP A 103 43.96 -31.75 -20.47
C ASP A 103 45.07 -30.68 -20.42
N ASN A 104 44.91 -29.69 -19.54
CA ASN A 104 45.85 -28.57 -19.38
C ASN A 104 47.05 -28.89 -18.48
N GLY A 105 47.21 -30.15 -18.04
CA GLY A 105 48.28 -30.63 -17.15
C GLY A 105 48.30 -30.04 -15.73
N ASN A 106 47.58 -28.96 -15.45
CA ASN A 106 47.66 -28.15 -14.23
C ASN A 106 46.75 -28.61 -13.08
N PHE A 107 45.82 -29.54 -13.31
CA PHE A 107 44.78 -29.95 -12.34
C PHE A 107 45.33 -30.49 -11.00
N HIS A 108 46.60 -30.93 -10.98
CA HIS A 108 47.29 -31.33 -9.74
C HIS A 108 47.54 -30.17 -8.76
N ASN A 109 47.49 -28.92 -9.22
CA ASN A 109 47.65 -27.71 -8.40
C ASN A 109 46.32 -27.23 -7.77
N LEU A 110 45.18 -27.82 -8.14
CA LEU A 110 43.88 -27.40 -7.64
C LEU A 110 43.62 -27.99 -6.25
N THR A 111 43.52 -27.12 -5.23
CA THR A 111 43.17 -27.52 -3.85
C THR A 111 41.75 -28.09 -3.78
N ASP A 112 41.37 -28.74 -2.68
CA ASP A 112 39.98 -29.19 -2.50
C ASP A 112 39.01 -28.03 -2.25
N LEU A 113 39.48 -26.99 -1.55
CA LEU A 113 38.72 -25.77 -1.28
C LEU A 113 38.43 -24.98 -2.57
N ASP A 114 39.42 -24.85 -3.45
CA ASP A 114 39.29 -24.16 -4.73
C ASP A 114 38.54 -25.00 -5.77
N TYR A 115 38.65 -26.35 -5.70
CA TYR A 115 37.77 -27.23 -6.45
C TYR A 115 36.30 -27.01 -6.05
N GLN A 116 36.00 -26.96 -4.75
CA GLN A 116 34.64 -26.68 -4.26
C GLN A 116 34.14 -25.31 -4.75
N ARG A 117 34.92 -24.23 -4.60
CA ARG A 117 34.57 -22.88 -5.10
C ARG A 117 34.28 -22.88 -6.61
N LEU A 118 35.18 -23.47 -7.41
CA LEU A 118 35.05 -23.55 -8.86
C LEU A 118 33.82 -24.36 -9.29
N MET A 119 33.55 -25.51 -8.64
CA MET A 119 32.38 -26.33 -8.96
C MET A 119 31.07 -25.68 -8.51
N LEU A 120 31.02 -25.07 -7.33
CA LEU A 120 29.86 -24.32 -6.84
C LEU A 120 29.48 -23.18 -7.78
N TYR A 121 30.48 -22.47 -8.33
CA TYR A 121 30.25 -21.46 -9.34
C TYR A 121 29.83 -22.06 -10.69
N LEU A 122 30.60 -22.99 -11.28
CA LEU A 122 30.32 -23.55 -12.62
C LEU A 122 28.97 -24.28 -12.70
N THR A 123 28.56 -24.98 -11.64
CA THR A 123 27.22 -25.61 -11.57
C THR A 123 26.08 -24.62 -11.34
N SER A 124 26.38 -23.34 -11.07
CA SER A 124 25.41 -22.25 -10.99
C SER A 124 25.32 -21.37 -12.25
N VAL A 125 26.09 -21.72 -13.31
CA VAL A 125 26.01 -21.06 -14.61
C VAL A 125 24.76 -21.49 -15.42
N PRO A 126 24.36 -22.78 -15.47
CA PRO A 126 23.09 -23.19 -16.08
C PRO A 126 21.89 -22.66 -15.29
N THR A 127 20.72 -22.64 -15.93
CA THR A 127 19.45 -22.39 -15.23
C THR A 127 19.15 -23.50 -14.21
N LEU A 128 18.28 -23.21 -13.25
CA LEU A 128 17.85 -24.21 -12.25
C LEU A 128 17.23 -25.45 -12.89
N GLN A 129 16.50 -25.28 -14.00
CA GLN A 129 15.83 -26.38 -14.70
C GLN A 129 16.85 -27.31 -15.37
N GLU A 130 17.93 -26.77 -15.91
CA GLU A 130 19.02 -27.54 -16.50
C GLU A 130 19.92 -28.20 -15.46
N ALA A 131 20.14 -27.55 -14.30
CA ALA A 131 20.83 -28.15 -13.17
C ALA A 131 20.02 -29.29 -12.52
N ASP A 132 18.68 -29.19 -12.51
CA ASP A 132 17.77 -30.26 -12.05
C ASP A 132 17.76 -31.49 -13.00
N LEU A 133 18.11 -31.33 -14.28
CA LEU A 133 18.39 -32.45 -15.21
C LEU A 133 19.72 -33.16 -14.92
N GLY A 134 20.54 -32.62 -14.03
CA GLY A 134 21.87 -33.15 -13.70
C GLY A 134 22.92 -32.92 -14.78
N PHE A 135 24.17 -33.19 -14.42
CA PHE A 135 25.37 -32.85 -15.19
C PHE A 135 25.99 -34.08 -15.87
N HIS A 136 26.50 -33.87 -17.08
CA HIS A 136 27.42 -34.78 -17.73
C HIS A 136 28.82 -34.17 -17.74
N LEU A 137 29.83 -34.99 -17.44
CA LEU A 137 31.21 -34.53 -17.29
C LEU A 137 32.08 -35.14 -18.38
N ILE A 138 32.89 -34.32 -19.05
CA ILE A 138 33.93 -34.80 -19.98
C ILE A 138 35.28 -34.62 -19.30
N ILE A 139 35.97 -35.70 -19.02
CA ILE A 139 37.30 -35.73 -18.39
C ILE A 139 38.31 -36.07 -19.48
N ASP A 140 38.99 -35.05 -20.00
CA ASP A 140 40.01 -35.23 -21.03
C ASP A 140 41.38 -35.42 -20.41
N ARG A 141 41.96 -36.62 -20.55
CA ARG A 141 43.30 -36.96 -20.04
C ARG A 141 44.06 -37.80 -21.07
N ARG A 142 43.90 -37.50 -22.36
CA ARG A 142 44.54 -38.20 -23.49
C ARG A 142 46.08 -38.18 -23.43
N ASN A 143 46.65 -37.12 -22.85
CA ASN A 143 48.08 -36.85 -22.78
C ASN A 143 48.66 -36.99 -21.35
N ASP A 144 47.81 -37.14 -20.33
CA ASP A 144 48.19 -37.29 -18.93
C ASP A 144 48.28 -38.78 -18.50
N LYS A 145 48.44 -39.05 -17.20
CA LYS A 145 48.60 -40.37 -16.58
C LYS A 145 47.29 -40.84 -15.96
N TRP A 146 47.10 -42.16 -15.86
CA TRP A 146 45.91 -42.77 -15.23
C TRP A 146 45.66 -42.31 -13.78
N ASN A 147 46.71 -41.94 -13.03
CA ASN A 147 46.55 -41.38 -11.69
C ASN A 147 45.82 -40.01 -11.70
N SER A 148 45.98 -39.19 -12.75
CA SER A 148 45.26 -37.92 -12.90
C SER A 148 43.76 -38.16 -13.09
N VAL A 149 43.39 -39.14 -13.93
CA VAL A 149 42.00 -39.61 -14.07
C VAL A 149 41.42 -40.00 -12.71
N LYS A 150 42.17 -40.77 -11.89
CA LYS A 150 41.73 -41.13 -10.54
C LYS A 150 41.56 -39.90 -9.63
N THR A 151 42.49 -38.96 -9.63
CA THR A 151 42.39 -37.72 -8.84
C THR A 151 41.17 -36.87 -9.22
N VAL A 152 40.87 -36.73 -10.51
CA VAL A 152 39.68 -36.01 -11.00
C VAL A 152 38.40 -36.71 -10.51
N LEU A 153 38.28 -38.02 -10.72
CA LEU A 153 37.10 -38.79 -10.32
C LEU A 153 36.87 -38.79 -8.79
N LEU A 154 37.95 -38.86 -8.00
CA LEU A 154 37.85 -38.77 -6.54
C LEU A 154 37.36 -37.39 -6.07
N LYS A 155 37.91 -36.29 -6.59
CA LYS A 155 37.42 -34.93 -6.28
C LYS A 155 35.94 -34.76 -6.67
N ILE A 156 35.51 -35.30 -7.82
CA ILE A 156 34.09 -35.30 -8.22
C ILE A 156 33.24 -36.08 -7.21
N SER A 157 33.64 -37.29 -6.82
CA SER A 157 32.87 -38.14 -5.90
C SER A 157 32.73 -37.57 -4.48
N ALA A 158 33.75 -36.83 -4.04
CA ALA A 158 33.80 -36.20 -2.72
C ALA A 158 33.11 -34.83 -2.66
N PHE A 159 33.28 -33.98 -3.69
CA PHE A 159 33.03 -32.54 -3.58
C PHE A 159 32.16 -31.92 -4.70
N PHE A 160 31.69 -32.69 -5.69
CA PHE A 160 30.82 -32.12 -6.74
C PHE A 160 29.42 -31.79 -6.17
N PRO A 161 28.90 -30.56 -6.35
CA PRO A 161 27.70 -30.10 -5.64
C PRO A 161 26.37 -30.47 -6.31
N GLY A 162 26.38 -30.87 -7.59
CA GLY A 162 25.19 -31.25 -8.36
C GLY A 162 24.99 -32.76 -8.50
N LEU A 163 23.88 -33.17 -9.11
CA LEU A 163 23.70 -34.55 -9.57
C LEU A 163 24.58 -34.79 -10.80
N VAL A 164 25.43 -35.82 -10.80
CA VAL A 164 26.18 -36.27 -11.97
C VAL A 164 25.53 -37.53 -12.52
N HIS A 165 25.18 -37.54 -13.81
CA HIS A 165 24.66 -38.72 -14.48
C HIS A 165 25.78 -39.57 -15.08
N VAL A 166 26.62 -38.98 -15.92
CA VAL A 166 27.71 -39.68 -16.62
C VAL A 166 29.01 -38.88 -16.60
N ALA A 167 30.12 -39.55 -16.35
CA ALA A 167 31.47 -39.04 -16.56
C ALA A 167 32.14 -39.80 -17.73
N TYR A 168 32.29 -39.11 -18.87
CA TYR A 168 33.01 -39.59 -20.04
C TYR A 168 34.51 -39.33 -19.88
N VAL A 169 35.34 -40.37 -19.84
CA VAL A 169 36.79 -40.28 -19.64
C VAL A 169 37.50 -40.57 -20.95
N LEU A 170 38.09 -39.56 -21.59
CA LEU A 170 39.01 -39.75 -22.72
C LEU A 170 40.37 -40.18 -22.16
N ARG A 171 40.68 -41.47 -22.31
CA ARG A 171 41.79 -42.10 -21.56
C ARG A 171 43.19 -41.75 -22.10
N PRO A 172 44.23 -41.85 -21.24
CA PRO A 172 45.62 -41.83 -21.66
C PRO A 172 45.93 -42.78 -22.82
N THR A 173 46.70 -42.29 -23.79
CA THR A 173 47.26 -43.10 -24.87
C THR A 173 48.19 -44.21 -24.34
N GLY A 174 48.27 -45.34 -25.04
CA GLY A 174 49.13 -46.48 -24.67
C GLY A 174 48.61 -47.41 -23.55
N PHE A 175 47.54 -47.07 -22.84
CA PHE A 175 47.01 -47.95 -21.77
C PHE A 175 46.31 -49.21 -22.32
N LEU A 176 46.56 -50.38 -21.71
CA LEU A 176 46.10 -51.69 -22.21
C LEU A 176 44.63 -51.98 -21.84
N GLN A 177 43.83 -52.42 -22.82
CA GLN A 177 42.40 -52.72 -22.67
C GLN A 177 42.10 -53.84 -21.65
N LYS A 178 43.04 -54.76 -21.43
CA LYS A 178 42.94 -55.83 -20.42
C LYS A 178 42.97 -55.24 -19.00
N THR A 179 43.91 -54.34 -18.73
CA THR A 179 44.02 -53.59 -17.46
C THR A 179 42.79 -52.72 -17.21
N ILE A 180 42.18 -52.14 -18.26
CA ILE A 180 40.91 -51.40 -18.13
C ILE A 180 39.81 -52.32 -17.57
N SER A 181 39.69 -53.57 -18.03
CA SER A 181 38.63 -54.48 -17.57
C SER A 181 38.79 -54.89 -16.09
N GLU A 182 40.02 -55.05 -15.60
CA GLU A 182 40.30 -55.41 -14.20
C GLU A 182 40.13 -54.22 -13.25
N VAL A 183 40.59 -53.03 -13.64
CA VAL A 183 40.43 -51.79 -12.86
C VAL A 183 38.97 -51.31 -12.86
N SER A 184 38.31 -51.33 -14.02
CA SER A 184 36.93 -50.83 -14.20
C SER A 184 35.91 -51.62 -13.39
N ASN A 185 35.97 -52.95 -13.42
CA ASN A 185 35.01 -53.78 -12.70
C ASN A 185 35.20 -53.76 -11.17
N LYS A 186 36.32 -53.25 -10.65
CA LYS A 186 36.55 -53.09 -9.20
C LYS A 186 36.31 -51.68 -8.67
N LEU A 187 36.70 -50.62 -9.39
CA LEU A 187 36.47 -49.25 -8.93
C LEU A 187 35.09 -48.72 -9.37
N PHE A 188 34.72 -48.86 -10.64
CA PHE A 188 33.63 -48.06 -11.23
C PHE A 188 32.20 -48.61 -11.06
N ARG A 189 32.02 -49.70 -10.30
CA ARG A 189 30.68 -50.22 -9.97
C ARG A 189 30.20 -49.84 -8.57
N ASP A 190 31.09 -49.79 -7.59
CA ASP A 190 30.72 -49.69 -6.17
C ASP A 190 31.26 -48.41 -5.46
N GLU A 191 32.31 -47.75 -5.99
CA GLU A 191 32.90 -46.54 -5.35
C GLU A 191 32.21 -45.22 -5.72
N PHE A 192 31.52 -45.14 -6.87
CA PHE A 192 31.03 -43.88 -7.46
C PHE A 192 29.51 -43.83 -7.57
N LYS A 193 28.92 -42.68 -7.24
CA LYS A 193 27.45 -42.44 -7.29
C LYS A 193 26.92 -42.17 -8.71
N PHE A 194 27.80 -42.16 -9.71
CA PHE A 194 27.53 -41.77 -11.10
C PHE A 194 28.22 -42.73 -12.07
N ARG A 195 27.71 -42.82 -13.31
CA ARG A 195 28.20 -43.77 -14.31
C ARG A 195 29.51 -43.26 -14.94
N VAL A 196 30.59 -44.03 -14.86
CA VAL A 196 31.84 -43.75 -15.59
C VAL A 196 31.85 -44.51 -16.92
N ILE A 197 32.18 -43.81 -18.02
CA ILE A 197 32.37 -44.41 -19.34
C ILE A 197 33.80 -44.05 -19.80
N VAL A 198 34.63 -45.06 -20.06
CA VAL A 198 36.01 -44.86 -20.50
C VAL A 198 36.09 -45.01 -22.01
N LEU A 199 36.39 -43.92 -22.70
CA LEU A 199 36.49 -43.80 -24.16
C LEU A 199 37.96 -43.93 -24.58
N ALA A 200 38.23 -44.60 -25.71
CA ALA A 200 39.58 -44.79 -26.24
C ALA A 200 40.04 -43.67 -27.20
N ASN A 201 39.10 -42.89 -27.73
CA ASN A 201 39.35 -41.75 -28.62
C ASN A 201 38.13 -40.82 -28.64
N VAL A 202 38.24 -39.66 -29.29
CA VAL A 202 37.17 -38.66 -29.36
C VAL A 202 36.00 -39.08 -30.26
N SER A 203 36.19 -39.96 -31.24
CA SER A 203 35.09 -40.41 -32.09
C SER A 203 34.02 -41.19 -31.33
N GLU A 204 34.41 -41.92 -30.28
CA GLU A 204 33.50 -42.61 -29.35
C GLU A 204 32.70 -41.64 -28.46
N LEU A 205 33.04 -40.35 -28.40
CA LEU A 205 32.26 -39.33 -27.70
C LEU A 205 31.04 -38.88 -28.53
N TYR A 206 31.13 -38.92 -29.87
CA TYR A 206 30.05 -38.50 -30.77
C TYR A 206 28.82 -39.42 -30.73
N ASP A 207 28.98 -40.65 -30.24
CA ASP A 207 27.86 -41.56 -29.96
C ASP A 207 26.95 -41.00 -28.85
N PHE A 208 27.50 -40.20 -27.92
CA PHE A 208 26.82 -39.69 -26.73
C PHE A 208 26.52 -38.19 -26.74
N VAL A 209 27.34 -37.39 -27.42
CA VAL A 209 27.24 -35.91 -27.48
C VAL A 209 27.36 -35.44 -28.92
N GLU A 210 26.52 -34.48 -29.32
CA GLU A 210 26.48 -33.98 -30.70
C GLU A 210 27.60 -32.97 -30.96
N LYS A 211 28.07 -32.86 -32.20
CA LYS A 211 29.30 -32.12 -32.51
C LYS A 211 29.18 -30.61 -32.30
N ASP A 212 28.04 -30.04 -32.61
CA ASP A 212 27.67 -28.64 -32.34
C ASP A 212 27.61 -28.31 -30.83
N GLN A 213 27.60 -29.32 -29.97
CA GLN A 213 27.64 -29.21 -28.51
C GLN A 213 29.06 -29.42 -27.93
N LEU A 214 30.05 -29.73 -28.77
CA LEU A 214 31.45 -29.97 -28.39
C LEU A 214 32.37 -28.90 -28.98
N THR A 215 33.36 -28.44 -28.22
CA THR A 215 34.35 -27.46 -28.70
C THR A 215 35.34 -28.08 -29.67
N GLU A 216 36.03 -27.23 -30.46
CA GLU A 216 37.06 -27.65 -31.43
C GLU A 216 38.14 -28.58 -30.83
N GLN A 217 38.54 -28.36 -29.57
CA GLN A 217 39.49 -29.20 -28.83
C GLN A 217 39.02 -30.65 -28.62
N LEU A 218 37.70 -30.86 -28.69
CA LEU A 218 36.99 -32.13 -28.64
C LEU A 218 36.40 -32.52 -30.02
N GLY A 219 36.90 -31.93 -31.11
CA GLY A 219 36.55 -32.30 -32.50
C GLY A 219 35.12 -31.96 -32.93
N GLY A 220 34.46 -31.07 -32.18
CA GLY A 220 33.15 -30.51 -32.49
C GLY A 220 33.20 -29.09 -33.03
N ASP A 221 32.01 -28.54 -33.27
CA ASP A 221 31.75 -27.33 -34.04
C ASP A 221 31.27 -26.16 -33.16
N LEU A 222 31.24 -26.31 -31.82
CA LEU A 222 30.82 -25.26 -30.86
C LEU A 222 31.90 -24.15 -30.77
N PRO A 223 31.66 -22.92 -31.26
CA PRO A 223 32.66 -21.85 -31.19
C PRO A 223 32.82 -21.36 -29.75
N TYR A 224 33.99 -21.52 -29.12
CA TYR A 224 34.18 -21.13 -27.71
C TYR A 224 35.52 -20.44 -27.46
N CYS A 225 35.46 -19.16 -27.05
CA CYS A 225 36.61 -18.43 -26.50
C CYS A 225 36.43 -18.25 -24.99
N HIS A 226 37.29 -18.90 -24.21
CA HIS A 226 37.18 -18.90 -22.74
C HIS A 226 37.38 -17.49 -22.12
N HIS A 227 38.33 -16.70 -22.63
CA HIS A 227 38.57 -15.34 -22.16
C HIS A 227 37.33 -14.46 -22.38
N THR A 228 36.77 -14.49 -23.58
CA THR A 228 35.54 -13.76 -23.92
C THR A 228 34.34 -14.22 -23.09
N TRP A 229 34.22 -15.52 -22.82
CA TRP A 229 33.18 -16.04 -21.94
C TRP A 229 33.29 -15.48 -20.51
N ILE A 230 34.50 -15.37 -19.93
CA ILE A 230 34.71 -14.71 -18.63
C ILE A 230 34.29 -13.23 -18.71
N GLN A 231 34.73 -12.48 -19.73
CA GLN A 231 34.43 -11.04 -19.84
C GLN A 231 32.93 -10.77 -19.98
N ASN A 232 32.24 -11.52 -20.84
CA ASN A 232 30.80 -11.41 -21.01
C ASN A 232 30.07 -11.73 -19.70
N ARG A 233 30.57 -12.71 -18.93
CA ARG A 233 29.98 -13.10 -17.65
C ARG A 233 30.21 -12.07 -16.53
N ILE A 234 31.38 -11.42 -16.48
CA ILE A 234 31.64 -10.25 -15.62
C ILE A 234 30.65 -9.12 -15.94
N SER A 235 30.49 -8.79 -17.22
CA SER A 235 29.58 -7.71 -17.65
C SER A 235 28.11 -8.05 -17.39
N LEU A 236 27.71 -9.31 -17.53
CA LEU A 236 26.35 -9.81 -17.24
C LEU A 236 26.04 -9.79 -15.74
N GLU A 237 26.93 -10.29 -14.87
CA GLU A 237 26.72 -10.25 -13.42
C GLU A 237 26.73 -8.82 -12.89
N LYS A 238 27.58 -7.93 -13.44
CA LYS A 238 27.53 -6.49 -13.13
C LYS A 238 26.19 -5.86 -13.54
N PHE A 239 25.68 -6.15 -14.74
CA PHE A 239 24.37 -5.66 -15.19
C PHE A 239 23.24 -6.14 -14.27
N SER A 240 23.28 -7.42 -13.88
CA SER A 240 22.31 -8.01 -12.96
C SER A 240 22.36 -7.40 -11.55
N SER A 241 23.55 -7.05 -11.03
CA SER A 241 23.69 -6.30 -9.77
C SER A 241 23.05 -4.91 -9.90
N MET A 242 23.51 -4.09 -10.86
CA MET A 242 23.00 -2.72 -11.04
C MET A 242 21.47 -2.69 -11.19
N THR A 243 20.91 -3.68 -11.90
CA THR A 243 19.48 -3.89 -12.05
C THR A 243 18.77 -4.21 -10.71
N GLN A 244 19.36 -5.06 -9.87
CA GLN A 244 18.82 -5.36 -8.54
C GLN A 244 18.94 -4.15 -7.60
N ASP A 245 20.05 -3.44 -7.65
CA ASP A 245 20.34 -2.25 -6.85
C ASP A 245 19.32 -1.14 -7.15
N VAL A 246 19.09 -0.84 -8.45
CA VAL A 246 18.01 0.05 -8.92
C VAL A 246 16.63 -0.38 -8.42
N SER A 247 16.28 -1.66 -8.50
CA SER A 247 14.99 -2.14 -7.99
C SER A 247 14.88 -1.97 -6.48
N MET A 248 15.96 -2.13 -5.71
CA MET A 248 15.96 -1.93 -4.26
C MET A 248 15.87 -0.44 -3.88
N ALA A 249 16.51 0.44 -4.66
CA ALA A 249 16.40 1.89 -4.50
C ALA A 249 14.99 2.39 -4.81
N LEU A 250 14.35 1.90 -5.89
CA LEU A 250 12.93 2.16 -6.21
C LEU A 250 11.95 1.66 -5.14
N ASP A 251 12.10 0.40 -4.69
CA ASP A 251 11.35 -0.17 -3.57
C ASP A 251 11.51 0.66 -2.27
N SER A 252 12.65 1.34 -2.09
CA SER A 252 12.96 2.17 -0.92
C SER A 252 12.37 3.58 -1.04
N PHE A 253 12.67 4.29 -2.13
CA PHE A 253 12.21 5.65 -2.40
C PHE A 253 10.68 5.73 -2.44
N THR A 254 10.02 4.80 -3.13
CA THR A 254 8.55 4.77 -3.23
C THR A 254 7.89 4.63 -1.86
N ARG A 255 8.46 3.78 -0.98
CA ARG A 255 8.01 3.64 0.42
C ARG A 255 8.20 4.93 1.22
N ARG A 256 9.36 5.58 1.11
CA ARG A 256 9.58 6.89 1.75
C ARG A 256 8.54 7.93 1.31
N LEU A 257 8.21 7.98 0.01
CA LEU A 257 7.21 8.92 -0.50
C LEU A 257 5.77 8.62 -0.03
N ALA A 258 5.43 7.34 0.18
CA ALA A 258 4.13 6.93 0.72
C ALA A 258 3.99 7.19 2.24
N GLU A 259 5.09 7.11 2.99
CA GLU A 259 5.16 7.35 4.44
C GLU A 259 5.32 8.83 4.82
N VAL A 260 5.53 9.73 3.86
CA VAL A 260 5.74 11.17 4.10
C VAL A 260 4.44 11.92 4.39
N GLU A 261 4.35 12.47 5.60
CA GLU A 261 3.33 13.47 5.96
C GLU A 261 3.68 14.83 5.32
N PHE A 262 2.67 15.50 4.73
CA PHE A 262 2.84 16.81 4.11
C PHE A 262 3.07 17.92 5.17
N PRO A 263 4.17 18.69 5.11
CA PRO A 263 4.45 19.69 6.13
C PRO A 263 3.39 20.80 6.25
N ASN A 264 3.40 21.43 7.42
CA ASN A 264 2.44 22.45 7.84
C ASN A 264 2.99 23.89 7.78
N ASN A 265 4.16 24.09 7.16
CA ASN A 265 4.76 25.41 6.92
C ASN A 265 5.52 25.44 5.58
N THR A 266 5.69 26.65 5.04
CA THR A 266 6.32 26.92 3.73
C THR A 266 7.76 26.39 3.65
N ILE A 267 8.61 26.78 4.61
CA ILE A 267 10.04 26.40 4.64
C ILE A 267 10.21 24.88 4.58
N ALA A 268 9.58 24.13 5.49
CA ALA A 268 9.69 22.68 5.53
C ALA A 268 9.14 22.00 4.27
N THR A 269 8.07 22.54 3.68
CA THR A 269 7.51 22.00 2.42
C THR A 269 8.47 22.23 1.24
N THR A 270 9.15 23.38 1.19
CA THR A 270 10.18 23.68 0.18
C THR A 270 11.41 22.79 0.35
N THR A 271 11.93 22.61 1.58
CA THR A 271 13.05 21.72 1.86
C THR A 271 12.74 20.27 1.50
N LEU A 272 11.54 19.79 1.82
CA LEU A 272 11.09 18.44 1.45
C LEU A 272 11.02 18.26 -0.07
N LEU A 273 10.49 19.27 -0.78
CA LEU A 273 10.41 19.25 -2.25
C LEU A 273 11.80 19.23 -2.90
N SER A 274 12.76 20.03 -2.41
CA SER A 274 14.13 20.03 -2.94
C SER A 274 14.88 18.74 -2.64
N GLN A 275 14.73 18.17 -1.43
CA GLN A 275 15.33 16.88 -1.08
C GLN A 275 14.80 15.75 -1.97
N GLN A 276 13.46 15.61 -2.07
CA GLN A 276 12.87 14.53 -2.86
C GLN A 276 13.16 14.67 -4.36
N GLN A 277 13.30 15.91 -4.87
CA GLN A 277 13.72 16.16 -6.26
C GLN A 277 15.19 15.77 -6.51
N ALA A 278 16.07 15.90 -5.51
CA ALA A 278 17.45 15.44 -5.61
C ALA A 278 17.53 13.91 -5.58
N GLU A 279 16.86 13.26 -4.62
CA GLU A 279 16.76 11.79 -4.52
C GLU A 279 16.17 11.16 -5.80
N TYR A 280 15.17 11.79 -6.42
CA TYR A 280 14.63 11.38 -7.71
C TYR A 280 15.67 11.48 -8.85
N ASN A 281 16.43 12.58 -8.92
CA ASN A 281 17.43 12.78 -9.97
C ASN A 281 18.57 11.74 -9.87
N GLU A 282 19.01 11.43 -8.64
CA GLU A 282 20.02 10.42 -8.34
C GLU A 282 19.56 9.04 -8.82
N LEU A 283 18.37 8.60 -8.39
CA LEU A 283 17.79 7.32 -8.80
C LEU A 283 17.49 7.23 -10.30
N LYS A 284 17.12 8.34 -10.96
CA LYS A 284 16.97 8.39 -12.42
C LYS A 284 18.30 8.13 -13.14
N GLU A 285 19.42 8.69 -12.66
CA GLU A 285 20.73 8.35 -13.23
C GLU A 285 21.20 6.93 -12.91
N GLU A 286 20.80 6.32 -11.77
CA GLU A 286 21.06 4.90 -11.54
C GLU A 286 20.35 4.01 -12.58
N ILE A 287 19.07 4.27 -12.87
CA ILE A 287 18.29 3.59 -13.92
C ILE A 287 18.96 3.75 -15.29
N LEU A 288 19.30 4.98 -15.68
CA LEU A 288 19.96 5.27 -16.97
C LEU A 288 21.38 4.66 -17.04
N SER A 289 22.11 4.60 -15.92
CA SER A 289 23.43 3.97 -15.85
C SER A 289 23.37 2.45 -16.03
N ALA A 290 22.36 1.80 -15.43
CA ALA A 290 22.09 0.39 -15.66
C ALA A 290 21.72 0.12 -17.13
N ALA A 291 20.90 0.99 -17.76
CA ALA A 291 20.55 0.87 -19.17
C ALA A 291 21.79 0.95 -20.08
N ARG A 292 22.60 2.01 -19.94
CA ARG A 292 23.85 2.21 -20.70
C ARG A 292 24.82 1.02 -20.57
N HIS A 293 24.92 0.40 -19.39
CA HIS A 293 25.75 -0.80 -19.18
C HIS A 293 25.14 -2.06 -19.81
N GLY A 294 23.82 -2.21 -19.79
CA GLY A 294 23.11 -3.31 -20.46
C GLY A 294 23.19 -3.24 -22.00
N GLU A 295 23.13 -2.04 -22.57
CA GLU A 295 23.32 -1.80 -24.01
C GLU A 295 24.74 -2.20 -24.46
N ALA A 296 25.77 -1.75 -23.73
CA ALA A 296 27.16 -2.12 -24.02
C ALA A 296 27.41 -3.64 -23.90
N LEU A 297 26.76 -4.31 -22.94
CA LEU A 297 26.77 -5.77 -22.82
C LEU A 297 26.09 -6.43 -24.03
N LEU A 298 24.92 -5.94 -24.44
CA LEU A 298 24.16 -6.47 -25.57
C LEU A 298 24.95 -6.41 -26.87
N ASP A 299 25.58 -5.27 -27.18
CA ASP A 299 26.41 -5.11 -28.37
C ASP A 299 27.66 -5.99 -28.32
N SER A 300 28.29 -6.14 -27.15
CA SER A 300 29.43 -7.05 -26.96
C SER A 300 29.05 -8.52 -27.23
N VAL A 301 27.88 -8.97 -26.77
CA VAL A 301 27.38 -10.33 -27.04
C VAL A 301 26.99 -10.49 -28.52
N ARG A 302 26.41 -9.46 -29.15
CA ARG A 302 26.04 -9.46 -30.58
C ARG A 302 27.23 -9.51 -31.52
N GLN A 303 28.33 -8.82 -31.23
CA GLN A 303 29.55 -8.84 -32.06
C GLN A 303 30.20 -10.24 -32.16
N LEU A 304 29.84 -11.16 -31.27
CA LEU A 304 30.30 -12.56 -31.24
C LEU A 304 29.32 -13.54 -31.93
N ALA A 305 28.22 -13.03 -32.51
CA ALA A 305 27.17 -13.81 -33.16
C ALA A 305 27.53 -14.25 -34.59
N GLY A 306 28.69 -14.90 -34.75
CA GLY A 306 28.89 -15.85 -35.84
C GLY A 306 27.81 -16.96 -35.76
N LYS A 307 27.37 -17.46 -36.93
CA LYS A 307 26.19 -18.34 -37.07
C LYS A 307 26.13 -19.47 -36.03
N GLY A 308 24.99 -19.56 -35.33
CA GLY A 308 24.47 -20.81 -34.77
C GLY A 308 24.89 -21.14 -33.33
N THR A 309 24.01 -20.82 -32.37
CA THR A 309 23.76 -21.65 -31.16
C THR A 309 22.52 -21.09 -30.44
N ALA A 310 21.51 -21.92 -30.18
CA ALA A 310 20.23 -21.46 -29.61
C ALA A 310 20.40 -20.75 -28.25
N ASP A 311 21.31 -21.24 -27.40
CA ASP A 311 21.64 -20.62 -26.10
C ASP A 311 22.14 -19.18 -26.20
N ARG A 312 22.78 -18.80 -27.32
CA ARG A 312 23.23 -17.42 -27.51
C ARG A 312 22.06 -16.47 -27.74
N LEU A 313 21.07 -16.91 -28.53
CA LEU A 313 19.83 -16.15 -28.71
C LEU A 313 19.05 -16.03 -27.40
N GLY A 314 19.01 -17.10 -26.58
CA GLY A 314 18.37 -17.06 -25.26
C GLY A 314 18.98 -15.99 -24.32
N ASN A 315 20.31 -15.92 -24.25
CA ASN A 315 21.02 -14.93 -23.44
C ASN A 315 20.87 -13.49 -23.99
N VAL A 316 20.95 -13.32 -25.32
CA VAL A 316 20.69 -12.03 -25.99
C VAL A 316 19.28 -11.55 -25.68
N ALA A 317 18.26 -12.38 -25.92
CA ALA A 317 16.86 -12.06 -25.64
C ALA A 317 16.58 -11.80 -24.15
N ALA A 318 17.35 -12.39 -23.21
CA ALA A 318 17.25 -12.07 -21.79
C ALA A 318 17.74 -10.65 -21.47
N VAL A 319 18.90 -10.24 -22.00
CA VAL A 319 19.43 -8.87 -21.83
C VAL A 319 18.53 -7.84 -22.52
N GLU A 320 18.07 -8.13 -23.75
CA GLU A 320 17.13 -7.29 -24.50
C GLU A 320 15.81 -7.09 -23.75
N ARG A 321 15.22 -8.15 -23.17
CA ARG A 321 14.01 -8.04 -22.35
C ARG A 321 14.26 -7.16 -21.11
N LEU A 322 15.35 -7.37 -20.38
CA LEU A 322 15.70 -6.57 -19.21
C LEU A 322 15.87 -5.07 -19.54
N LEU A 323 16.44 -4.73 -20.70
CA LEU A 323 16.54 -3.35 -21.17
C LEU A 323 15.16 -2.72 -21.45
N VAL A 324 14.27 -3.42 -22.14
CA VAL A 324 12.88 -2.95 -22.37
C VAL A 324 12.14 -2.73 -21.05
N GLN A 325 12.34 -3.62 -20.07
CA GLN A 325 11.78 -3.43 -18.72
C GLN A 325 12.37 -2.21 -18.01
N LEU A 326 13.65 -1.91 -18.22
CA LEU A 326 14.32 -0.76 -17.60
C LEU A 326 13.87 0.57 -18.22
N GLU A 327 13.59 0.60 -19.53
CA GLU A 327 12.90 1.73 -20.20
C GLU A 327 11.47 1.92 -19.66
N GLU A 328 10.70 0.84 -19.48
CA GLU A 328 9.38 0.90 -18.85
C GLU A 328 9.45 1.32 -17.36
N THR A 329 10.55 1.00 -16.66
CA THR A 329 10.84 1.48 -15.30
C THR A 329 10.97 2.99 -15.26
N GLU A 330 11.88 3.54 -16.08
CA GLU A 330 12.18 4.96 -16.17
C GLU A 330 10.91 5.77 -16.45
N ARG A 331 10.16 5.36 -17.48
CA ARG A 331 8.92 6.01 -17.89
C ARG A 331 7.86 5.98 -16.79
N THR A 332 7.73 4.87 -16.07
CA THR A 332 6.75 4.73 -14.98
C THR A 332 7.15 5.59 -13.77
N PHE A 333 8.44 5.67 -13.48
CA PHE A 333 9.03 6.48 -12.41
C PHE A 333 8.83 7.99 -12.66
N ASP A 334 9.12 8.46 -13.88
CA ASP A 334 8.89 9.86 -14.28
C ASP A 334 7.40 10.25 -14.19
N LEU A 335 6.50 9.37 -14.65
CA LEU A 335 5.05 9.61 -14.55
C LEU A 335 4.60 9.73 -13.09
N PHE A 336 5.05 8.84 -12.21
CA PHE A 336 4.78 8.91 -10.78
C PHE A 336 5.35 10.19 -10.14
N TRP A 337 6.60 10.52 -10.42
CA TRP A 337 7.24 11.71 -9.88
C TRP A 337 6.55 12.99 -10.33
N SER A 338 6.11 13.08 -11.59
CA SER A 338 5.35 14.22 -12.09
C SER A 338 4.07 14.46 -11.27
N HIS A 339 3.36 13.39 -10.91
CA HIS A 339 2.14 13.45 -10.11
C HIS A 339 2.42 13.75 -8.62
N HIS A 340 3.41 13.09 -8.01
CA HIS A 340 3.78 13.32 -6.62
C HIS A 340 4.32 14.74 -6.40
N SER A 341 5.27 15.17 -7.23
CA SER A 341 5.82 16.53 -7.16
C SER A 341 4.79 17.59 -7.50
N SER A 342 3.80 17.31 -8.38
CA SER A 342 2.64 18.19 -8.58
C SER A 342 1.85 18.38 -7.27
N ARG A 343 1.50 17.29 -6.58
CA ARG A 343 0.78 17.34 -5.29
C ARG A 343 1.58 18.11 -4.22
N LEU A 344 2.88 17.90 -4.13
CA LEU A 344 3.74 18.60 -3.16
C LEU A 344 3.89 20.10 -3.49
N ARG A 345 3.97 20.48 -4.77
CA ARG A 345 3.93 21.90 -5.21
C ARG A 345 2.57 22.56 -4.89
N HIS A 346 1.45 21.85 -5.07
CA HIS A 346 0.13 22.37 -4.67
C HIS A 346 0.02 22.54 -3.15
N CYS A 347 0.60 21.62 -2.36
CA CYS A 347 0.69 21.78 -0.91
C CYS A 347 1.51 23.02 -0.52
N LEU A 348 2.68 23.24 -1.15
CA LEU A 348 3.50 24.43 -0.93
C LEU A 348 2.74 25.72 -1.27
N ALA A 349 2.06 25.78 -2.41
CA ALA A 349 1.25 26.93 -2.81
C ALA A 349 0.10 27.21 -1.82
N LEU A 350 -0.56 26.15 -1.29
CA LEU A 350 -1.53 26.30 -0.21
C LEU A 350 -0.88 26.84 1.07
N ARG A 351 0.29 26.34 1.49
CA ARG A 351 0.99 26.86 2.68
C ARG A 351 1.44 28.31 2.52
N GLN A 352 1.80 28.72 1.30
CA GLN A 352 2.13 30.11 1.00
C GLN A 352 0.89 31.01 1.15
N PHE A 353 -0.23 30.66 0.49
CA PHE A 353 -1.51 31.34 0.67
C PHE A 353 -1.95 31.41 2.14
N GLU A 354 -1.77 30.32 2.91
CA GLU A 354 -2.05 30.30 4.36
C GLU A 354 -1.09 31.16 5.19
N GLN A 355 0.11 31.49 4.70
CA GLN A 355 1.02 32.44 5.32
C GLN A 355 0.64 33.87 4.94
N ASP A 356 0.51 34.16 3.64
CA ASP A 356 0.21 35.49 3.10
C ASP A 356 -1.12 36.04 3.66
N PHE A 357 -2.14 35.17 3.78
CA PHE A 357 -3.41 35.50 4.42
C PHE A 357 -3.23 35.98 5.87
N ARG A 358 -2.41 35.29 6.68
CA ARG A 358 -2.19 35.66 8.10
C ARG A 358 -1.43 36.97 8.24
N GLU A 359 -0.44 37.19 7.38
CA GLU A 359 0.33 38.44 7.35
C GLU A 359 -0.51 39.63 6.90
N LEU A 360 -1.35 39.45 5.86
CA LEU A 360 -2.32 40.45 5.42
C LEU A 360 -3.39 40.72 6.47
N GLN A 361 -3.98 39.67 7.08
CA GLN A 361 -5.01 39.84 8.11
C GLN A 361 -4.50 40.70 9.26
N ALA A 362 -3.32 40.39 9.80
CA ALA A 362 -2.71 41.17 10.88
C ALA A 362 -2.44 42.64 10.49
N SER A 363 -1.99 42.88 9.24
CA SER A 363 -1.76 44.25 8.75
C SER A 363 -3.07 45.02 8.54
N LEU A 364 -4.08 44.39 7.92
CA LEU A 364 -5.38 44.99 7.64
C LEU A 364 -6.21 45.25 8.90
N ASP A 365 -6.14 44.37 9.91
CA ASP A 365 -6.76 44.60 11.22
C ASP A 365 -6.11 45.79 11.94
N GLN A 366 -4.78 45.90 11.88
CA GLN A 366 -4.06 47.07 12.40
C GLN A 366 -4.37 48.34 11.59
N HIS A 367 -4.56 48.24 10.27
CA HIS A 367 -5.01 49.38 9.46
C HIS A 367 -6.44 49.80 9.83
N LEU A 368 -7.39 48.87 9.96
CA LEU A 368 -8.77 49.15 10.38
C LEU A 368 -8.82 49.85 11.74
N LYS A 369 -8.00 49.40 12.70
CA LYS A 369 -7.84 50.03 14.01
C LYS A 369 -7.30 51.46 13.90
N THR A 370 -6.23 51.68 13.13
CA THR A 370 -5.66 53.02 12.92
C THR A 370 -6.68 53.99 12.30
N VAL A 371 -7.56 53.54 11.39
CA VAL A 371 -8.65 54.39 10.88
C VAL A 371 -9.76 54.62 11.91
N GLU A 372 -10.00 53.69 12.83
CA GLU A 372 -10.95 53.88 13.94
C GLU A 372 -10.44 54.90 14.97
N ASP A 373 -9.13 54.89 15.24
CA ASP A 373 -8.47 55.87 16.11
C ASP A 373 -8.40 57.30 15.48
N MET A 374 -8.52 57.42 14.14
CA MET A 374 -8.55 58.69 13.39
C MET A 374 -9.87 59.48 13.56
N THR A 375 -10.14 59.92 14.78
CA THR A 375 -11.38 60.65 15.15
C THR A 375 -11.29 62.17 14.98
N GLU A 376 -10.14 62.80 15.26
CA GLU A 376 -9.98 64.27 15.29
C GLU A 376 -10.40 64.95 13.97
N VAL A 377 -11.19 66.03 14.03
CA VAL A 377 -11.67 66.77 12.85
C VAL A 377 -10.82 68.01 12.52
N GLY A 378 -10.24 68.67 13.54
CA GLY A 378 -9.40 69.86 13.41
C GLY A 378 -10.17 71.19 13.53
N GLU A 379 -9.64 72.14 14.31
CA GLU A 379 -10.30 73.42 14.64
C GLU A 379 -9.79 74.63 13.83
N THR A 380 -8.80 74.45 12.95
CA THR A 380 -8.24 75.51 12.09
C THR A 380 -7.94 74.95 10.71
N GLN A 381 -8.02 75.78 9.64
CA GLN A 381 -7.87 75.27 8.27
C GLN A 381 -6.53 74.53 8.08
N ALA A 382 -5.45 75.07 8.63
CA ALA A 382 -4.12 74.46 8.59
C ALA A 382 -4.05 73.08 9.29
N ARG A 383 -4.82 72.85 10.36
CA ARG A 383 -4.91 71.53 11.00
C ARG A 383 -5.70 70.55 10.17
N VAL A 384 -6.83 70.96 9.56
CA VAL A 384 -7.60 70.09 8.67
C VAL A 384 -6.80 69.74 7.40
N ASP A 385 -6.10 70.71 6.82
CA ASP A 385 -5.19 70.50 5.68
C ASP A 385 -4.05 69.52 6.05
N GLN A 386 -3.58 69.49 7.31
CA GLN A 386 -2.62 68.48 7.78
C GLN A 386 -3.27 67.10 7.96
N LEU A 387 -4.44 67.02 8.61
CA LEU A 387 -5.18 65.77 8.78
C LEU A 387 -5.54 65.12 7.44
N LEU A 388 -5.84 65.92 6.41
CA LEU A 388 -6.03 65.47 5.03
C LEU A 388 -4.74 64.89 4.43
N ARG A 389 -3.59 65.55 4.61
CA ARG A 389 -2.29 65.00 4.18
C ARG A 389 -1.95 63.68 4.88
N ASP A 390 -2.13 63.63 6.20
CA ASP A 390 -1.85 62.44 7.02
C ASP A 390 -2.75 61.27 6.62
N THR A 391 -4.06 61.50 6.49
CA THR A 391 -5.03 60.49 6.03
C THR A 391 -4.74 60.01 4.61
N SER A 392 -4.39 60.92 3.69
CA SER A 392 -4.06 60.57 2.29
C SER A 392 -2.73 59.82 2.18
N ALA A 393 -1.76 60.11 3.06
CA ALA A 393 -0.52 59.36 3.13
C ALA A 393 -0.78 57.93 3.67
N PHE A 394 -1.62 57.80 4.70
CA PHE A 394 -1.99 56.51 5.27
C PHE A 394 -2.87 55.67 4.32
N GLN A 395 -3.77 56.28 3.56
CA GLN A 395 -4.54 55.61 2.50
C GLN A 395 -3.63 54.95 1.47
N ARG A 396 -2.49 55.56 1.14
CA ARG A 396 -1.50 54.99 0.21
C ARG A 396 -0.80 53.76 0.78
N ILE A 397 -0.56 53.72 2.09
CA ILE A 397 0.00 52.54 2.79
C ILE A 397 -1.04 51.42 2.78
N CYS A 398 -2.28 51.72 3.18
CA CYS A 398 -3.40 50.78 3.15
C CYS A 398 -3.59 50.18 1.75
N ARG A 399 -3.43 50.99 0.69
CA ARG A 399 -3.62 50.53 -0.68
C ARG A 399 -2.61 49.45 -1.10
N GLY A 400 -1.35 49.55 -0.68
CA GLY A 400 -0.36 48.50 -0.99
C GLY A 400 -0.76 47.11 -0.46
N ASP A 401 -1.37 47.04 0.74
CA ASP A 401 -1.89 45.79 1.29
C ASP A 401 -3.26 45.39 0.72
N ILE A 402 -4.06 46.33 0.21
CA ILE A 402 -5.30 46.02 -0.52
C ILE A 402 -4.97 45.40 -1.89
N ASP A 403 -4.09 46.03 -2.66
CA ASP A 403 -3.67 45.54 -3.98
C ASP A 403 -3.00 44.14 -3.83
N ARG A 404 -2.14 43.95 -2.81
CA ARG A 404 -1.55 42.64 -2.40
C ARG A 404 -2.61 41.63 -1.93
N ALA A 405 -3.71 42.06 -1.32
CA ALA A 405 -4.81 41.15 -0.97
C ALA A 405 -5.57 40.66 -2.20
N GLU A 406 -5.68 41.46 -3.27
CA GLU A 406 -6.25 41.00 -4.55
C GLU A 406 -5.36 39.93 -5.22
N GLU A 407 -4.03 40.04 -5.11
CA GLU A 407 -3.10 38.99 -5.54
C GLU A 407 -3.30 37.67 -4.76
N VAL A 408 -3.39 37.75 -3.42
CA VAL A 408 -3.61 36.56 -2.56
C VAL A 408 -4.99 35.94 -2.76
N ILE A 409 -6.04 36.75 -2.99
CA ILE A 409 -7.37 36.26 -3.39
C ILE A 409 -7.28 35.52 -4.73
N THR A 410 -6.54 36.07 -5.71
CA THR A 410 -6.35 35.46 -7.03
C THR A 410 -5.59 34.12 -6.92
N ALA A 411 -4.55 34.04 -6.10
CA ALA A 411 -3.86 32.78 -5.79
C ALA A 411 -4.78 31.74 -5.14
N GLY A 412 -5.66 32.17 -4.22
CA GLY A 412 -6.70 31.31 -3.64
C GLY A 412 -7.69 30.76 -4.69
N GLN A 413 -8.12 31.59 -5.64
CA GLN A 413 -8.99 31.15 -6.75
C GLN A 413 -8.27 30.17 -7.70
N GLN A 414 -6.96 30.32 -7.91
CA GLN A 414 -6.15 29.35 -8.66
C GLN A 414 -6.03 28.01 -7.93
N LEU A 415 -5.87 28.01 -6.59
CA LEU A 415 -5.89 26.79 -5.77
C LEU A 415 -7.24 26.05 -5.79
N LEU A 416 -8.35 26.75 -6.00
CA LEU A 416 -9.70 26.18 -6.12
C LEU A 416 -10.00 25.61 -7.52
N SER A 417 -9.48 26.25 -8.57
CA SER A 417 -9.63 25.80 -9.97
C SER A 417 -8.63 24.72 -10.39
N GLY A 418 -7.62 24.43 -9.55
CA GLY A 418 -6.56 23.46 -9.80
C GLY A 418 -7.04 21.99 -9.89
N ARG A 419 -6.25 21.18 -10.61
CA ARG A 419 -6.54 19.74 -10.85
C ARG A 419 -6.45 18.90 -9.57
N HIS A 420 -5.72 19.37 -8.56
CA HIS A 420 -5.71 18.82 -7.21
C HIS A 420 -6.52 19.75 -6.30
N GLN A 421 -7.77 19.38 -6.02
CA GLN A 421 -8.72 20.22 -5.29
C GLN A 421 -8.29 20.42 -3.83
N CYS A 422 -7.93 21.66 -3.48
CA CYS A 422 -7.82 22.08 -2.09
C CYS A 422 -9.22 22.13 -1.42
N PRO A 423 -9.35 21.93 -0.10
CA PRO A 423 -10.65 22.07 0.57
C PRO A 423 -11.21 23.48 0.43
N ALA A 424 -12.33 23.62 -0.27
CA ALA A 424 -13.01 24.91 -0.48
C ALA A 424 -13.31 25.61 0.85
N GLU A 425 -13.76 24.84 1.83
CA GLU A 425 -14.01 25.22 3.23
C GLU A 425 -12.83 25.90 3.95
N VAL A 426 -11.59 25.75 3.44
CA VAL A 426 -10.37 26.35 4.03
C VAL A 426 -9.90 27.58 3.26
N VAL A 427 -10.20 27.69 1.96
CA VAL A 427 -9.69 28.75 1.07
C VAL A 427 -10.75 29.82 0.81
N GLU A 428 -11.99 29.44 0.48
CA GLU A 428 -13.08 30.38 0.17
C GLU A 428 -13.36 31.37 1.32
N PRO A 429 -13.44 30.95 2.61
CA PRO A 429 -13.69 31.90 3.70
C PRO A 429 -12.55 32.91 3.88
N LYS A 430 -11.30 32.51 3.60
CA LYS A 430 -10.12 33.38 3.70
C LYS A 430 -10.11 34.43 2.58
N CYS A 431 -10.43 34.02 1.35
CA CYS A 431 -10.59 34.95 0.22
C CYS A 431 -11.75 35.94 0.46
N ALA A 432 -12.91 35.44 0.91
CA ALA A 432 -14.08 36.28 1.20
C ALA A 432 -13.81 37.27 2.36
N GLU A 433 -13.07 36.85 3.38
CA GLU A 433 -12.71 37.69 4.52
C GLU A 433 -11.75 38.82 4.12
N LEU A 434 -10.69 38.54 3.35
CA LEU A 434 -9.83 39.58 2.79
C LEU A 434 -10.63 40.60 1.97
N GLN A 435 -11.50 40.12 1.07
CA GLN A 435 -12.33 40.99 0.22
C GLN A 435 -13.29 41.86 1.06
N ARG A 436 -13.89 41.30 2.11
CA ARG A 436 -14.74 42.02 3.07
C ARG A 436 -13.96 43.10 3.83
N VAL A 437 -12.78 42.75 4.34
CA VAL A 437 -11.93 43.65 5.14
C VAL A 437 -11.41 44.80 4.30
N CYS A 438 -10.86 44.55 3.11
CA CYS A 438 -10.41 45.58 2.17
C CYS A 438 -11.55 46.53 1.78
N THR A 439 -12.76 46.01 1.51
CA THR A 439 -13.94 46.82 1.20
C THR A 439 -14.31 47.76 2.36
N ILE A 440 -14.27 47.28 3.61
CA ILE A 440 -14.57 48.10 4.79
C ILE A 440 -13.48 49.16 5.04
N LEU A 441 -12.21 48.80 4.86
CA LEU A 441 -11.08 49.72 5.03
C LEU A 441 -11.15 50.88 4.04
N SER A 442 -11.36 50.60 2.74
CA SER A 442 -11.56 51.63 1.71
C SER A 442 -12.74 52.54 2.03
N GLN A 443 -13.91 51.97 2.37
CA GLN A 443 -15.09 52.77 2.73
C GLN A 443 -14.88 53.65 3.97
N ARG A 444 -14.11 53.18 4.97
CA ARG A 444 -13.77 53.99 6.15
C ARG A 444 -12.84 55.15 5.78
N LEU A 445 -11.83 54.90 4.96
CA LEU A 445 -10.89 55.93 4.48
C LEU A 445 -11.58 56.98 3.61
N GLU A 446 -12.47 56.58 2.70
CA GLU A 446 -13.29 57.48 1.88
C GLU A 446 -14.20 58.38 2.73
N ARG A 447 -14.92 57.80 3.71
CA ARG A 447 -15.76 58.56 4.65
C ARG A 447 -14.92 59.55 5.47
N ARG A 448 -13.74 59.13 5.93
CA ARG A 448 -12.80 59.97 6.70
C ARG A 448 -12.32 61.16 5.87
N LEU A 449 -11.86 60.93 4.64
CA LEU A 449 -11.44 61.97 3.72
C LEU A 449 -12.60 62.91 3.34
N HIS A 450 -13.78 62.39 3.04
CA HIS A 450 -14.98 63.20 2.74
C HIS A 450 -15.36 64.11 3.92
N THR A 451 -15.32 63.57 5.15
CA THR A 451 -15.61 64.33 6.39
C THR A 451 -14.59 65.45 6.59
N LEU A 452 -13.29 65.15 6.48
CA LEU A 452 -12.24 66.16 6.59
C LEU A 452 -12.34 67.23 5.48
N THR A 453 -12.67 66.86 4.24
CA THR A 453 -12.88 67.82 3.14
C THR A 453 -14.03 68.78 3.45
N LYS A 454 -15.19 68.28 3.90
CA LYS A 454 -16.30 69.14 4.35
C LYS A 454 -15.88 70.09 5.47
N CYS A 455 -15.11 69.59 6.44
CA CYS A 455 -14.65 70.39 7.58
C CYS A 455 -13.57 71.41 7.18
N ARG A 456 -12.75 71.11 6.17
CA ARG A 456 -11.81 72.06 5.55
C ARG A 456 -12.56 73.23 4.93
N GLU A 457 -13.58 72.95 4.11
CA GLU A 457 -14.39 74.03 3.52
C GLU A 457 -15.19 74.81 4.57
N LEU A 458 -15.66 74.15 5.64
CA LEU A 458 -16.31 74.83 6.77
C LEU A 458 -15.33 75.82 7.42
N MET A 459 -14.09 75.38 7.65
CA MET A 459 -13.07 76.21 8.30
C MET A 459 -12.59 77.36 7.39
N GLU A 460 -12.46 77.13 6.08
CA GLU A 460 -12.18 78.18 5.10
C GLU A 460 -13.27 79.27 5.10
N ARG A 461 -14.55 78.89 5.24
CA ARG A 461 -15.67 79.84 5.40
C ARG A 461 -15.64 80.56 6.74
N ILE A 462 -15.25 79.88 7.83
CA ILE A 462 -15.05 80.48 9.16
C ILE A 462 -13.92 81.52 9.13
N ASP A 463 -12.78 81.22 8.52
CA ASP A 463 -11.64 82.13 8.46
C ASP A 463 -11.92 83.35 7.57
N LYS A 464 -12.67 83.19 6.47
CA LYS A 464 -13.21 84.32 5.68
C LYS A 464 -14.15 85.20 6.50
N ALA A 465 -15.12 84.62 7.21
CA ALA A 465 -16.04 85.35 8.06
C ALA A 465 -15.34 86.07 9.23
N ASN A 466 -14.36 85.44 9.87
CA ASN A 466 -13.53 86.05 10.91
C ASN A 466 -12.70 87.22 10.37
N THR A 467 -12.17 87.09 9.16
CA THR A 467 -11.43 88.17 8.46
C THR A 467 -12.35 89.34 8.15
N TRP A 468 -13.56 89.09 7.62
CA TRP A 468 -14.59 90.11 7.39
C TRP A 468 -15.00 90.82 8.69
N CYS A 469 -15.28 90.07 9.76
CA CYS A 469 -15.62 90.64 11.07
C CYS A 469 -14.49 91.52 11.62
N THR A 470 -13.24 91.08 11.48
CA THR A 470 -12.06 91.84 11.93
C THR A 470 -11.93 93.13 11.13
N ARG A 471 -12.06 93.07 9.80
CA ARG A 471 -12.02 94.24 8.93
C ARG A 471 -13.15 95.24 9.22
N GLY A 472 -14.34 94.76 9.58
CA GLY A 472 -15.45 95.60 10.03
C GLY A 472 -15.16 96.32 11.34
N ILE A 473 -14.57 95.63 12.32
CA ILE A 473 -14.15 96.25 13.60
C ILE A 473 -13.02 97.27 13.38
N GLU A 474 -12.03 96.97 12.53
CA GLU A 474 -10.98 97.93 12.15
C GLU A 474 -11.55 99.21 11.52
N LEU A 475 -12.47 99.06 10.56
CA LEU A 475 -13.13 100.20 9.92
C LEU A 475 -13.93 100.98 10.95
N LEU A 476 -14.79 100.33 11.75
CA LEU A 476 -15.54 101.01 12.81
C LEU A 476 -14.67 101.76 13.83
N ALA A 477 -13.43 101.31 14.07
CA ALA A 477 -12.48 101.97 14.95
C ALA A 477 -11.73 103.16 14.29
N SER A 478 -11.26 103.00 13.05
CA SER A 478 -10.49 104.02 12.31
C SER A 478 -11.32 105.25 11.90
N GLN A 479 -12.65 105.10 11.91
CA GLN A 479 -13.67 106.12 11.64
C GLN A 479 -13.71 107.32 12.61
N ASN A 480 -12.76 107.39 13.56
CA ASN A 480 -12.53 108.55 14.43
C ASN A 480 -11.34 109.42 13.96
N SER A 481 -10.64 109.04 12.88
CA SER A 481 -9.43 109.73 12.39
C SER A 481 -9.51 110.11 10.92
N THR A 482 -9.69 111.41 10.65
CA THR A 482 -9.45 112.12 9.36
C THR A 482 -10.16 111.64 8.08
N THR A 483 -10.94 110.56 8.10
CA THR A 483 -11.66 110.05 6.92
C THR A 483 -12.89 110.92 6.58
N PRO A 484 -13.12 111.29 5.30
CA PRO A 484 -14.33 111.99 4.88
C PRO A 484 -15.60 111.16 5.10
N ALA A 485 -16.71 111.79 5.51
CA ALA A 485 -17.95 111.11 5.85
C ALA A 485 -18.56 110.32 4.67
N ASP A 486 -18.43 110.81 3.44
CA ASP A 486 -18.93 110.13 2.24
C ASP A 486 -18.06 108.91 1.85
N GLN A 487 -16.73 109.02 1.97
CA GLN A 487 -15.82 107.89 1.76
C GLN A 487 -16.02 106.82 2.84
N ALA A 488 -16.16 107.25 4.10
CA ALA A 488 -16.51 106.40 5.23
C ALA A 488 -17.83 105.62 5.02
N LEU A 489 -18.84 106.31 4.50
CA LEU A 489 -20.11 105.72 4.12
C LEU A 489 -19.91 104.66 3.03
N GLN A 490 -19.16 105.00 1.97
CA GLN A 490 -18.90 104.10 0.85
C GLN A 490 -18.12 102.83 1.26
N GLU A 491 -17.06 102.97 2.05
CA GLU A 491 -16.27 101.82 2.54
C GLU A 491 -17.09 100.88 3.43
N LEU A 492 -17.94 101.42 4.33
CA LEU A 492 -18.83 100.61 5.15
C LEU A 492 -19.98 99.98 4.35
N GLN A 493 -20.50 100.67 3.32
CA GLN A 493 -21.51 100.10 2.42
C GLN A 493 -20.93 98.96 1.57
N GLN A 494 -19.71 99.09 1.03
CA GLN A 494 -19.02 98.02 0.31
C GLN A 494 -18.72 96.81 1.20
N LEU A 495 -18.42 97.03 2.49
CA LEU A 495 -18.25 95.95 3.46
C LEU A 495 -19.56 95.19 3.73
N ILE A 496 -20.70 95.89 3.83
CA ILE A 496 -22.02 95.29 3.98
C ILE A 496 -22.47 94.58 2.69
N GLU A 497 -22.17 95.13 1.52
CA GLU A 497 -22.41 94.48 0.23
C GLU A 497 -21.60 93.18 0.11
N ALA A 498 -20.33 93.19 0.54
CA ALA A 498 -19.51 91.97 0.70
C ALA A 498 -20.01 91.01 1.80
N ALA A 499 -20.95 91.42 2.66
CA ALA A 499 -21.60 90.52 3.61
C ALA A 499 -22.71 89.67 2.98
N GLU A 500 -23.12 89.93 1.73
CA GLU A 500 -24.06 89.07 1.00
C GLU A 500 -23.54 87.63 0.82
N GLU A 501 -22.21 87.43 0.74
CA GLU A 501 -21.57 86.10 0.77
C GLU A 501 -21.94 85.29 2.03
N PHE A 502 -22.32 85.97 3.11
CA PHE A 502 -22.69 85.37 4.41
C PHE A 502 -24.17 85.55 4.78
N HIS A 503 -24.99 86.31 4.02
CA HIS A 503 -26.35 86.70 4.43
C HIS A 503 -27.41 85.58 4.41
N HIS A 504 -27.06 84.35 4.04
CA HIS A 504 -27.85 83.14 4.35
C HIS A 504 -27.09 82.19 5.29
N PRO A 505 -26.66 82.66 6.48
CA PRO A 505 -25.69 81.94 7.31
C PRO A 505 -26.25 80.62 7.84
N ARG A 506 -27.56 80.56 8.06
CA ARG A 506 -28.24 79.36 8.54
C ARG A 506 -28.33 78.25 7.49
N CYS A 507 -28.26 78.56 6.19
CA CYS A 507 -28.18 77.53 5.15
C CYS A 507 -26.72 77.19 4.84
N ILE A 508 -25.88 78.20 4.59
CA ILE A 508 -24.51 78.04 4.07
C ILE A 508 -23.62 77.16 4.96
N PHE A 509 -23.80 77.22 6.29
CA PHE A 509 -23.02 76.40 7.23
C PHE A 509 -23.71 75.06 7.55
N GLN A 510 -25.02 74.92 7.36
CA GLN A 510 -25.81 73.80 7.90
C GLN A 510 -25.54 72.45 7.21
N ASP A 511 -25.15 72.45 5.94
CA ASP A 511 -24.78 71.22 5.21
C ASP A 511 -23.39 70.65 5.58
N SER A 512 -22.62 71.39 6.38
CA SER A 512 -21.25 71.04 6.79
C SER A 512 -20.99 71.15 8.31
N ILE A 513 -21.99 71.50 9.13
CA ILE A 513 -21.88 71.44 10.60
C ILE A 513 -21.73 69.98 11.05
N THR A 514 -20.65 69.69 11.77
CA THR A 514 -20.50 68.46 12.55
C THR A 514 -20.86 68.72 14.03
N PRO A 515 -21.15 67.69 14.84
CA PRO A 515 -21.37 67.86 16.28
C PRO A 515 -20.24 68.63 16.98
N GLU A 516 -19.00 68.41 16.56
CA GLU A 516 -17.77 68.99 17.10
C GLU A 516 -17.63 70.47 16.69
N THR A 517 -17.83 70.79 15.41
CA THR A 517 -17.65 72.15 14.87
C THR A 517 -18.83 73.09 15.19
N LYS A 518 -19.97 72.56 15.63
CA LYS A 518 -21.21 73.29 15.92
C LYS A 518 -21.04 74.50 16.85
N ALA A 519 -20.22 74.38 17.89
CA ALA A 519 -19.99 75.47 18.85
C ALA A 519 -19.27 76.66 18.19
N LEU A 520 -18.19 76.37 17.47
CA LEU A 520 -17.39 77.36 16.73
C LEU A 520 -18.23 78.08 15.67
N VAL A 521 -19.01 77.34 14.87
CA VAL A 521 -19.93 77.93 13.89
C VAL A 521 -20.93 78.88 14.57
N THR A 522 -21.56 78.45 15.67
CA THR A 522 -22.54 79.28 16.39
C THR A 522 -21.93 80.60 16.88
N GLN A 523 -20.68 80.56 17.39
CA GLN A 523 -19.95 81.74 17.83
C GLN A 523 -19.59 82.70 16.68
N VAL A 524 -19.19 82.15 15.53
CA VAL A 524 -18.87 82.95 14.33
C VAL A 524 -20.14 83.62 13.78
N LEU A 525 -21.27 82.92 13.72
CA LEU A 525 -22.52 83.50 13.23
C LEU A 525 -23.01 84.67 14.11
N GLN A 526 -22.94 84.54 15.44
CA GLN A 526 -23.26 85.66 16.34
C GLN A 526 -22.33 86.86 16.08
N ARG A 527 -21.04 86.61 15.85
CA ARG A 527 -20.05 87.66 15.58
C ARG A 527 -20.30 88.40 14.26
N ILE A 528 -20.83 87.71 13.24
CA ILE A 528 -21.30 88.36 12.00
C ILE A 528 -22.52 89.25 12.31
N GLU A 529 -23.55 88.70 12.96
CA GLU A 529 -24.77 89.45 13.32
C GLU A 529 -24.44 90.72 14.14
N ASP A 530 -23.54 90.62 15.11
CA ASP A 530 -23.08 91.75 15.95
C ASP A 530 -22.35 92.83 15.12
N VAL A 531 -21.44 92.44 14.22
CA VAL A 531 -20.66 93.39 13.41
C VAL A 531 -21.52 94.05 12.33
N SER A 532 -22.39 93.30 11.64
CA SER A 532 -23.38 93.89 10.71
C SER A 532 -24.24 94.92 11.42
N LEU A 533 -24.78 94.60 12.60
CA LEU A 533 -25.60 95.53 13.38
C LEU A 533 -24.86 96.79 13.84
N MET A 534 -23.55 96.73 14.08
CA MET A 534 -22.73 97.91 14.36
C MET A 534 -22.47 98.76 13.11
N CYS A 535 -22.17 98.11 11.97
CA CYS A 535 -22.03 98.77 10.67
C CYS A 535 -23.32 99.47 10.24
N ASP A 536 -24.48 98.81 10.31
CA ASP A 536 -25.78 99.40 9.96
C ASP A 536 -26.12 100.63 10.81
N LYS A 537 -25.89 100.56 12.13
CA LYS A 537 -26.06 101.71 13.03
C LYS A 537 -25.14 102.88 12.65
N ARG A 538 -23.89 102.59 12.25
CA ARG A 538 -22.94 103.62 11.82
C ARG A 538 -23.30 104.22 10.45
N ILE A 539 -23.71 103.39 9.48
CA ILE A 539 -24.21 103.82 8.17
C ILE A 539 -25.47 104.68 8.32
N ALA A 540 -26.40 104.28 9.19
CA ALA A 540 -27.60 105.07 9.50
C ALA A 540 -27.24 106.44 10.12
N ALA A 541 -26.28 106.47 11.05
CA ALA A 541 -25.79 107.73 11.63
C ALA A 541 -25.11 108.63 10.58
N LEU A 542 -24.26 108.08 9.71
CA LEU A 542 -23.62 108.82 8.61
C LEU A 542 -24.67 109.37 7.61
N LYS A 543 -25.67 108.56 7.22
CA LYS A 543 -26.80 109.01 6.39
C LYS A 543 -27.63 110.11 7.05
N GLN A 544 -27.79 110.08 8.37
CA GLN A 544 -28.46 111.16 9.11
C GLN A 544 -27.59 112.43 9.24
N GLN A 545 -26.27 112.33 9.23
CA GLN A 545 -25.38 113.50 9.13
C GLN A 545 -25.44 114.16 7.75
N LEU A 546 -25.88 113.44 6.71
CA LEU A 546 -25.98 113.90 5.32
C LEU A 546 -27.37 114.44 4.91
N VAL A 547 -28.42 114.30 5.74
CA VAL A 547 -29.82 114.66 5.36
C VAL A 547 -30.53 115.50 6.44
N LYS A 548 -31.17 116.60 6.04
CA LYS A 548 -31.95 117.50 6.94
C LYS A 548 -33.45 117.15 6.98
N PRO A 549 -34.16 117.34 8.12
CA PRO A 549 -35.50 116.74 8.34
C PRO A 549 -36.71 117.68 8.18
N ALA A 550 -37.91 117.09 8.12
CA ALA A 550 -39.22 117.72 8.32
C ALA A 550 -40.14 116.84 9.23
N ARG A 551 -41.27 117.36 9.73
CA ARG A 551 -42.13 116.72 10.76
C ARG A 551 -43.64 116.56 10.32
N PRO A 552 -44.70 116.45 11.18
CA PRO A 552 -45.44 115.17 11.35
C PRO A 552 -47.00 115.23 11.38
N ILE A 553 -47.73 114.10 11.28
CA ILE A 553 -49.17 113.95 11.64
C ILE A 553 -49.42 112.58 12.36
N GLN A 554 -50.58 112.37 13.00
CA GLN A 554 -50.89 111.43 14.10
C GLN A 554 -52.23 110.64 13.89
N THR A 555 -52.55 109.67 14.79
CA THR A 555 -53.87 108.99 15.12
C THR A 555 -54.12 107.57 14.55
N VAL A 556 -54.84 106.60 15.15
CA VAL A 556 -55.38 106.34 16.54
C VAL A 556 -55.65 104.80 16.75
N THR A 557 -55.86 104.34 18.00
CA THR A 557 -56.12 102.97 18.56
C THR A 557 -57.55 102.38 18.30
N PRO A 558 -58.00 101.13 18.68
CA PRO A 558 -57.64 100.30 19.89
C PRO A 558 -57.64 98.72 19.82
N GLU A 559 -57.53 98.13 21.03
CA GLU A 559 -57.49 96.75 21.64
C GLU A 559 -58.66 95.73 21.39
N PRO A 560 -58.80 94.50 22.04
CA PRO A 560 -57.90 93.64 22.89
C PRO A 560 -58.03 92.05 22.79
N ALA A 561 -57.26 91.30 23.64
CA ALA A 561 -57.61 90.07 24.44
C ALA A 561 -57.48 88.56 23.96
N LYS A 562 -56.54 87.79 24.60
CA LYS A 562 -56.67 86.60 25.55
C LYS A 562 -57.65 85.38 25.28
N PRO A 563 -57.61 84.21 26.01
CA PRO A 563 -56.53 83.39 26.68
C PRO A 563 -56.72 81.80 26.76
N ILE A 564 -55.80 81.08 27.46
CA ILE A 564 -56.00 79.87 28.36
C ILE A 564 -55.93 78.37 27.86
N GLN A 565 -55.63 77.47 28.84
CA GLN A 565 -55.29 76.01 28.89
C GLN A 565 -56.56 75.09 29.05
N PRO A 566 -56.59 73.79 29.54
CA PRO A 566 -55.58 72.77 29.99
C PRO A 566 -55.84 71.27 29.57
N ALA A 567 -55.37 70.27 30.36
CA ALA A 567 -55.49 68.78 30.21
C ALA A 567 -56.49 68.16 31.27
N PRO A 568 -56.46 66.90 31.85
CA PRO A 568 -55.69 65.63 31.61
C PRO A 568 -56.42 64.23 31.87
N GLN A 569 -55.70 63.09 31.72
CA GLN A 569 -55.65 61.83 32.56
C GLN A 569 -56.71 60.66 32.60
N THR A 570 -56.18 59.42 32.83
CA THR A 570 -56.71 58.19 33.56
C THR A 570 -57.84 57.27 32.98
N VAL A 571 -58.07 55.97 33.37
CA VAL A 571 -57.22 54.74 33.63
C VAL A 571 -58.04 53.42 33.87
N LYS A 572 -57.67 52.26 33.25
CA LYS A 572 -57.95 50.80 33.62
C LYS A 572 -59.44 50.26 33.66
N PRO A 573 -59.76 48.94 33.90
CA PRO A 573 -59.13 47.62 33.54
C PRO A 573 -60.07 46.39 33.17
N GLY A 574 -59.55 45.32 32.50
CA GLY A 574 -59.62 43.92 33.01
C GLY A 574 -60.39 42.74 32.29
N ARG A 575 -59.71 41.55 32.21
CA ARG A 575 -60.25 40.13 32.19
C ARG A 575 -60.90 39.59 30.86
N ILE A 576 -61.05 38.27 30.51
CA ILE A 576 -60.63 36.94 31.06
C ILE A 576 -60.62 35.76 30.00
N LEU A 577 -59.74 34.74 30.15
CA LEU A 577 -59.75 33.35 29.53
C LEU A 577 -59.86 33.27 27.95
N LYS A 578 -60.02 32.13 27.20
CA LYS A 578 -60.05 30.66 27.47
C LYS A 578 -59.31 29.80 26.38
N LYS A 579 -59.65 28.51 26.18
CA LYS A 579 -58.69 27.41 25.85
C LYS A 579 -59.32 26.07 25.38
N ALA A 580 -58.66 25.27 24.51
CA ALA A 580 -59.11 23.92 24.01
C ALA A 580 -57.95 22.95 23.61
N ASN A 581 -58.15 21.60 23.64
CA ASN A 581 -57.26 20.54 23.05
C ASN A 581 -57.81 19.06 23.10
N THR A 582 -57.76 18.33 21.97
CA THR A 582 -57.44 16.87 21.66
C THR A 582 -58.03 15.55 22.30
N MET A 583 -58.32 14.55 21.41
CA MET A 583 -58.17 13.03 21.49
C MET A 583 -59.19 12.15 22.29
N PRO A 584 -59.28 10.77 22.21
CA PRO A 584 -58.58 9.67 21.45
C PRO A 584 -59.42 8.42 20.88
N LYS A 585 -58.72 7.36 20.36
CA LYS A 585 -59.06 5.86 20.19
C LYS A 585 -60.02 5.31 19.06
N MET A 586 -60.25 3.97 18.82
CA MET A 586 -59.39 2.76 18.44
C MET A 586 -60.21 1.39 18.31
N GLU A 587 -59.62 0.27 17.78
CA GLU A 587 -60.04 -1.20 17.80
C GLU A 587 -61.22 -1.75 16.90
N MET A 588 -61.50 -3.07 16.62
CA MET A 588 -60.74 -4.30 16.16
C MET A 588 -61.70 -5.52 15.79
N GLY A 589 -61.30 -6.62 15.08
CA GLY A 589 -62.10 -7.89 14.92
C GLY A 589 -61.64 -9.06 13.93
N PRO A 590 -62.14 -10.35 14.02
CA PRO A 590 -61.51 -11.61 13.45
C PRO A 590 -62.44 -12.68 12.73
N ILE A 591 -61.94 -13.91 12.37
CA ILE A 591 -62.63 -15.26 12.27
C ILE A 591 -61.69 -16.47 11.86
N GLU A 592 -62.11 -17.74 12.00
CA GLU A 592 -61.31 -19.03 12.01
C GLU A 592 -61.67 -20.09 10.90
N GLY A 593 -61.00 -21.28 10.88
CA GLY A 593 -61.30 -22.48 10.05
C GLY A 593 -60.42 -23.73 10.34
N GLU A 594 -60.84 -24.97 9.99
CA GLU A 594 -60.34 -26.25 10.61
C GLU A 594 -60.21 -27.51 9.68
N ILE A 595 -59.51 -28.57 10.17
CA ILE A 595 -59.60 -30.04 9.85
C ILE A 595 -58.75 -30.73 8.72
N SER A 596 -58.18 -31.90 9.11
CA SER A 596 -57.78 -33.12 8.34
C SER A 596 -56.32 -33.38 7.90
N SER A 597 -55.92 -34.67 7.94
CA SER A 597 -54.64 -35.24 7.47
C SER A 597 -54.78 -36.77 7.25
N PRO A 598 -54.09 -37.41 6.28
CA PRO A 598 -54.19 -38.86 6.03
C PRO A 598 -53.13 -39.70 6.77
N GLU A 599 -53.53 -40.87 7.27
CA GLU A 599 -52.81 -41.64 8.31
C GLU A 599 -51.65 -42.55 7.83
N GLY A 600 -51.07 -42.28 6.65
CA GLY A 600 -50.04 -43.13 6.05
C GLY A 600 -48.64 -42.96 6.64
N GLU A 601 -48.10 -41.74 6.55
CA GLU A 601 -46.70 -41.42 6.87
C GLU A 601 -46.50 -41.03 8.36
N ALA A 602 -47.59 -40.68 9.04
CA ALA A 602 -47.57 -40.09 10.39
C ALA A 602 -46.89 -40.98 11.46
N ARG A 603 -46.90 -42.31 11.30
CA ARG A 603 -46.34 -43.23 12.30
C ARG A 603 -44.82 -43.17 12.43
N ASP A 604 -44.08 -43.04 11.33
CA ASP A 604 -42.62 -42.88 11.41
C ASP A 604 -42.25 -41.47 11.91
N VAL A 605 -42.99 -40.44 11.50
CA VAL A 605 -42.82 -39.05 11.99
C VAL A 605 -43.07 -38.97 13.50
N GLU A 606 -44.10 -39.64 14.03
CA GLU A 606 -44.37 -39.70 15.47
C GLU A 606 -43.27 -40.48 16.24
N VAL A 607 -42.78 -41.58 15.68
CA VAL A 607 -41.66 -42.34 16.25
C VAL A 607 -40.35 -41.52 16.25
N LEU A 608 -40.10 -40.69 15.23
CA LEU A 608 -38.96 -39.77 15.18
C LEU A 608 -39.14 -38.62 16.19
N ARG A 609 -40.33 -38.03 16.28
CA ARG A 609 -40.68 -37.02 17.30
C ARG A 609 -40.50 -37.52 18.73
N LEU A 610 -40.84 -38.79 19.02
CA LEU A 610 -40.59 -39.42 20.32
C LEU A 610 -39.08 -39.60 20.60
N LYS A 611 -38.30 -40.05 19.60
CA LYS A 611 -36.84 -40.15 19.72
C LYS A 611 -36.18 -38.78 19.94
N ARG A 612 -36.64 -37.73 19.23
CA ARG A 612 -36.23 -36.33 19.44
C ARG A 612 -36.49 -35.87 20.88
N GLY A 613 -37.68 -36.17 21.40
CA GLY A 613 -38.04 -35.91 22.80
C GLY A 613 -37.14 -36.61 23.82
N HIS A 614 -36.78 -37.89 23.57
CA HIS A 614 -35.84 -38.60 24.44
C HIS A 614 -34.43 -37.99 24.47
N VAL A 615 -33.90 -37.55 23.32
CA VAL A 615 -32.56 -36.90 23.28
C VAL A 615 -32.56 -35.54 23.98
N LEU A 616 -33.65 -34.76 23.86
CA LEU A 616 -33.82 -33.51 24.61
C LEU A 616 -33.91 -33.74 26.11
N ALA A 617 -34.65 -34.78 26.54
CA ALA A 617 -34.73 -35.17 27.95
C ALA A 617 -33.38 -35.67 28.49
N GLU A 618 -32.63 -36.49 27.72
CA GLU A 618 -31.29 -36.93 28.10
C GLU A 618 -30.33 -35.74 28.24
N LEU A 619 -30.33 -34.80 27.29
CA LEU A 619 -29.47 -33.62 27.32
C LEU A 619 -29.63 -32.84 28.63
N VAL A 620 -30.88 -32.53 29.01
CA VAL A 620 -31.19 -31.73 30.21
C VAL A 620 -31.00 -32.52 31.50
N GLU A 621 -31.42 -33.78 31.57
CA GLU A 621 -31.25 -34.56 32.81
C GLU A 621 -29.77 -34.88 33.09
N THR A 622 -29.00 -35.23 32.05
CA THR A 622 -27.55 -35.39 32.19
C THR A 622 -26.82 -34.06 32.45
N GLU A 623 -27.46 -32.91 32.20
CA GLU A 623 -26.95 -31.60 32.60
C GLU A 623 -27.18 -31.34 34.10
N ARG A 624 -28.38 -31.62 34.63
CA ARG A 624 -28.66 -31.54 36.08
C ARG A 624 -27.71 -32.40 36.88
N ILE A 625 -27.51 -33.65 36.44
CA ILE A 625 -26.58 -34.60 37.06
C ILE A 625 -25.15 -34.04 37.03
N TYR A 626 -24.70 -33.51 35.89
CA TYR A 626 -23.37 -32.90 35.76
C TYR A 626 -23.16 -31.71 36.71
N VAL A 627 -24.10 -30.76 36.76
CA VAL A 627 -24.06 -29.60 37.66
C VAL A 627 -24.03 -30.05 39.13
N ALA A 628 -24.88 -31.00 39.52
CA ALA A 628 -24.92 -31.53 40.89
C ALA A 628 -23.61 -32.24 41.28
N GLU A 629 -23.03 -33.03 40.37
CA GLU A 629 -21.73 -33.67 40.59
C GLU A 629 -20.58 -32.66 40.71
N LEU A 630 -20.57 -31.58 39.92
CA LEU A 630 -19.58 -30.51 40.07
C LEU A 630 -19.72 -29.79 41.42
N GLY A 631 -20.95 -29.45 41.83
CA GLY A 631 -21.24 -28.86 43.13
C GLY A 631 -20.78 -29.76 44.30
N SER A 632 -20.96 -31.08 44.17
CA SER A 632 -20.43 -32.07 45.13
C SER A 632 -18.91 -32.02 45.26
N ILE A 633 -18.18 -31.94 44.13
CA ILE A 633 -16.70 -31.85 44.15
C ILE A 633 -16.23 -30.55 44.82
N ILE A 634 -16.87 -29.42 44.49
CA ILE A 634 -16.50 -28.10 45.03
C ILE A 634 -16.76 -28.06 46.53
N LYS A 635 -17.98 -28.39 46.97
CA LYS A 635 -18.35 -28.37 48.39
C LYS A 635 -17.59 -29.42 49.21
N GLY A 636 -17.38 -30.60 48.64
CA GLY A 636 -16.87 -31.77 49.36
C GLY A 636 -15.37 -32.00 49.30
N TYR A 637 -14.62 -31.30 48.43
CA TYR A 637 -13.16 -31.33 48.42
C TYR A 637 -12.52 -29.93 48.35
N LYS A 638 -13.03 -29.01 47.49
CA LYS A 638 -12.40 -27.68 47.34
C LYS A 638 -12.61 -26.82 48.59
N MET A 639 -13.84 -26.75 49.11
CA MET A 639 -14.12 -26.01 50.35
C MET A 639 -13.50 -26.66 51.59
N GLU A 640 -13.38 -28.00 51.60
CA GLU A 640 -12.73 -28.73 52.70
C GLU A 640 -11.22 -28.42 52.84
N LEU A 641 -10.55 -27.91 51.80
CA LEU A 641 -9.17 -27.41 51.91
C LEU A 641 -9.06 -26.09 52.71
N ALA A 642 -10.16 -25.37 52.89
CA ALA A 642 -10.26 -24.17 53.72
C ALA A 642 -10.94 -24.44 55.08
N ASN A 643 -11.30 -25.69 55.36
CA ASN A 643 -11.95 -26.07 56.62
C ASN A 643 -10.88 -26.34 57.70
N GLU A 644 -10.83 -25.52 58.75
CA GLU A 644 -9.87 -25.65 59.85
C GLU A 644 -9.89 -27.05 60.49
N ALA A 645 -11.06 -27.68 60.60
CA ALA A 645 -11.20 -29.03 61.14
C ALA A 645 -10.49 -30.11 60.29
N MET A 646 -10.27 -29.83 59.00
CA MET A 646 -9.58 -30.72 58.06
C MET A 646 -8.09 -30.40 57.90
N ALA A 647 -7.62 -29.24 58.38
CA ALA A 647 -6.27 -28.74 58.12
C ALA A 647 -5.16 -29.73 58.52
N HIS A 648 -5.35 -30.48 59.61
CA HIS A 648 -4.41 -31.49 60.10
C HIS A 648 -4.24 -32.73 59.17
N LEU A 649 -5.12 -32.90 58.17
CA LEU A 649 -5.05 -33.98 57.18
C LEU A 649 -4.46 -33.54 55.83
N ILE A 650 -4.31 -32.23 55.60
CA ILE A 650 -3.92 -31.68 54.30
C ILE A 650 -2.41 -31.91 54.09
N PRO A 651 -1.99 -32.68 53.06
CA PRO A 651 -0.57 -32.91 52.77
C PRO A 651 0.17 -31.61 52.47
N SER A 652 1.41 -31.48 52.94
CA SER A 652 2.21 -30.26 52.73
C SER A 652 2.37 -29.83 51.26
N PRO A 653 2.39 -30.72 50.24
CA PRO A 653 2.42 -30.29 48.84
C PRO A 653 1.12 -29.65 48.34
N LEU A 654 -0.01 -29.83 49.03
CA LEU A 654 -1.35 -29.38 48.61
C LEU A 654 -1.78 -28.03 49.23
N VAL A 655 -1.16 -27.62 50.34
CA VAL A 655 -1.46 -26.35 51.02
C VAL A 655 -1.34 -25.18 50.04
N GLY A 656 -2.39 -24.36 49.96
CA GLY A 656 -2.45 -23.19 49.08
C GLY A 656 -2.60 -23.47 47.57
N LYS A 657 -2.76 -24.74 47.13
CA LYS A 657 -2.81 -25.13 45.70
C LYS A 657 -4.17 -25.66 45.24
N ALA A 658 -5.26 -25.15 45.82
CA ALA A 658 -6.62 -25.55 45.44
C ALA A 658 -6.96 -25.16 43.99
N ASP A 659 -6.46 -24.02 43.54
CA ASP A 659 -6.47 -23.56 42.15
C ASP A 659 -5.74 -24.54 41.20
N VAL A 660 -4.60 -25.11 41.61
CA VAL A 660 -3.88 -26.10 40.79
C VAL A 660 -4.57 -27.46 40.82
N LEU A 661 -5.16 -27.88 41.94
CA LEU A 661 -5.85 -29.17 42.04
C LEU A 661 -7.17 -29.18 41.24
N PHE A 662 -7.96 -28.11 41.31
CA PHE A 662 -9.30 -28.03 40.71
C PHE A 662 -9.38 -27.15 39.46
N GLY A 663 -8.42 -26.28 39.18
CA GLY A 663 -8.53 -25.29 38.11
C GLY A 663 -9.74 -24.37 38.30
N ASN A 664 -10.32 -23.95 37.19
CA ASN A 664 -11.55 -23.16 37.11
C ASN A 664 -12.85 -24.00 37.19
N LEU A 665 -12.83 -25.15 37.88
CA LEU A 665 -14.02 -26.03 38.02
C LEU A 665 -15.25 -25.28 38.54
N GLU A 666 -15.03 -24.25 39.36
CA GLU A 666 -16.07 -23.40 39.93
C GLU A 666 -16.66 -22.40 38.91
N GLU A 667 -15.85 -21.84 38.00
CA GLU A 667 -16.38 -21.05 36.86
C GLU A 667 -17.22 -21.94 35.92
N ILE A 668 -16.80 -23.19 35.71
CA ILE A 668 -17.58 -24.17 34.94
C ILE A 668 -18.90 -24.49 35.65
N TYR A 669 -18.87 -24.79 36.96
CA TYR A 669 -20.08 -25.05 37.75
C TYR A 669 -21.06 -23.87 37.71
N VAL A 670 -20.59 -22.63 37.91
CA VAL A 670 -21.44 -21.42 37.87
C VAL A 670 -22.02 -21.21 36.47
N PHE A 671 -21.22 -21.29 35.41
CA PHE A 671 -21.73 -21.17 34.03
C PHE A 671 -22.78 -22.22 33.70
N HIS A 672 -22.54 -23.48 34.10
CA HIS A 672 -23.47 -24.57 33.82
C HIS A 672 -24.75 -24.50 34.67
N GLY A 673 -24.66 -24.20 35.96
CA GLY A 673 -25.82 -24.12 36.85
C GLY A 673 -26.67 -22.86 36.68
N GLU A 674 -26.04 -21.68 36.60
CA GLU A 674 -26.77 -20.39 36.63
C GLU A 674 -27.16 -19.86 35.24
N THR A 675 -26.51 -20.36 34.19
CA THR A 675 -26.78 -19.96 32.80
C THR A 675 -27.23 -21.16 31.95
N PHE A 676 -26.34 -22.11 31.67
CA PHE A 676 -26.57 -23.06 30.58
C PHE A 676 -27.71 -24.06 30.86
N LEU A 677 -27.79 -24.65 32.05
CA LEU A 677 -28.88 -25.54 32.45
C LEU A 677 -30.23 -24.81 32.40
N ARG A 678 -30.31 -23.60 32.97
CA ARG A 678 -31.54 -22.80 32.98
C ARG A 678 -31.98 -22.40 31.58
N ASP A 679 -31.05 -22.01 30.71
CA ASP A 679 -31.33 -21.68 29.32
C ASP A 679 -31.85 -22.93 28.57
N LEU A 680 -31.25 -24.11 28.78
CA LEU A 680 -31.75 -25.39 28.23
C LEU A 680 -33.14 -25.79 28.76
N GLU A 681 -33.41 -25.62 30.06
CA GLU A 681 -34.70 -25.95 30.66
C GLU A 681 -35.83 -25.06 30.11
N ASN A 682 -35.55 -23.77 29.89
CA ASN A 682 -36.49 -22.85 29.25
C ASN A 682 -36.74 -23.16 27.76
N CYS A 683 -35.78 -23.82 27.10
CA CYS A 683 -35.82 -24.08 25.66
C CYS A 683 -36.21 -25.52 25.29
N ILE A 684 -36.35 -26.45 26.24
CA ILE A 684 -36.55 -27.89 25.99
C ILE A 684 -37.76 -28.23 25.09
N THR A 685 -38.76 -27.33 25.00
CA THR A 685 -39.93 -27.49 24.12
C THR A 685 -39.72 -27.01 22.67
N ASN A 686 -38.62 -26.32 22.36
CA ASN A 686 -38.25 -25.91 20.99
C ASN A 686 -36.78 -26.22 20.70
N THR A 687 -36.56 -27.19 19.81
CA THR A 687 -35.26 -27.68 19.34
C THR A 687 -34.36 -26.58 18.75
N GLU A 688 -34.92 -25.58 18.05
CA GLU A 688 -34.18 -24.47 17.44
C GLU A 688 -33.54 -23.57 18.52
N LEU A 689 -34.27 -23.32 19.60
CA LEU A 689 -33.77 -22.52 20.72
C LEU A 689 -32.68 -23.29 21.51
N VAL A 690 -32.79 -24.61 21.60
CA VAL A 690 -31.72 -25.47 22.17
C VAL A 690 -30.45 -25.39 21.33
N ALA A 691 -30.54 -25.40 20.00
CA ALA A 691 -29.39 -25.21 19.12
C ALA A 691 -28.74 -23.82 19.33
N LEU A 692 -29.57 -22.76 19.39
CA LEU A 692 -29.14 -21.39 19.63
C LEU A 692 -28.40 -21.22 20.97
N CYS A 693 -28.78 -21.97 22.02
CA CYS A 693 -28.08 -21.99 23.31
C CYS A 693 -26.61 -22.42 23.20
N PHE A 694 -26.26 -23.32 22.28
CA PHE A 694 -24.86 -23.70 22.03
C PHE A 694 -24.12 -22.62 21.23
N VAL A 695 -24.69 -22.16 20.12
CA VAL A 695 -24.07 -21.18 19.22
C VAL A 695 -23.75 -19.87 19.96
N GLN A 696 -24.71 -19.30 20.70
CA GLN A 696 -24.51 -18.06 21.46
C GLN A 696 -23.46 -18.17 22.58
N ARG A 697 -23.22 -19.39 23.12
CA ARG A 697 -22.32 -19.60 24.25
C ARG A 697 -20.93 -20.14 23.83
N ARG A 698 -20.67 -20.31 22.52
CA ARG A 698 -19.41 -20.82 21.94
C ARG A 698 -18.14 -20.30 22.61
N LYS A 699 -18.02 -18.98 22.80
CA LYS A 699 -16.83 -18.34 23.40
C LYS A 699 -16.64 -18.71 24.88
N MET A 700 -17.73 -18.86 25.64
CA MET A 700 -17.68 -19.28 27.04
C MET A 700 -17.27 -20.75 27.14
N PHE A 701 -17.85 -21.63 26.31
CA PHE A 701 -17.44 -23.03 26.22
C PHE A 701 -15.95 -23.17 25.90
N PHE A 702 -15.45 -22.46 24.87
CA PHE A 702 -14.03 -22.49 24.54
C PHE A 702 -13.15 -22.00 25.71
N ARG A 703 -13.38 -20.79 26.22
CA ARG A 703 -12.58 -20.22 27.33
C ARG A 703 -12.52 -21.15 28.54
N LEU A 704 -13.68 -21.59 29.03
CA LEU A 704 -13.79 -22.31 30.29
C LEU A 704 -13.12 -23.68 30.21
N TYR A 705 -13.43 -24.45 29.15
CA TYR A 705 -12.90 -25.81 29.00
C TYR A 705 -11.45 -25.82 28.50
N SER A 706 -11.00 -24.79 27.76
CA SER A 706 -9.59 -24.62 27.41
C SER A 706 -8.73 -24.48 28.67
N TYR A 707 -9.06 -23.52 29.57
CA TYR A 707 -8.33 -23.35 30.83
C TYR A 707 -8.35 -24.63 31.68
N TYR A 708 -9.52 -25.28 31.81
CA TYR A 708 -9.68 -26.48 32.63
C TYR A 708 -8.81 -27.64 32.14
N CYS A 709 -8.90 -27.97 30.85
CA CYS A 709 -8.12 -29.04 30.24
C CYS A 709 -6.61 -28.74 30.38
N GLN A 710 -6.18 -27.50 30.15
CA GLN A 710 -4.78 -27.07 30.34
C GLN A 710 -4.29 -27.15 31.80
N ASN A 711 -5.20 -27.25 32.77
CA ASN A 711 -4.86 -27.49 34.17
C ASN A 711 -4.86 -28.98 34.56
N ILE A 712 -5.58 -29.86 33.85
CA ILE A 712 -5.62 -31.30 34.18
C ILE A 712 -4.22 -31.93 34.31
N PRO A 713 -3.23 -31.70 33.41
CA PRO A 713 -1.88 -32.24 33.58
C PRO A 713 -1.09 -31.69 34.78
N ARG A 714 -1.52 -30.58 35.38
CA ARG A 714 -0.95 -30.02 36.62
C ARG A 714 -1.63 -30.62 37.85
N SER A 715 -2.96 -30.77 37.79
CA SER A 715 -3.76 -31.52 38.78
C SER A 715 -3.33 -32.99 38.87
N GLU A 716 -3.02 -33.64 37.75
CA GLU A 716 -2.45 -35.00 37.70
C GLU A 716 -1.16 -35.10 38.52
N ARG A 717 -0.14 -34.30 38.20
CA ARG A 717 1.16 -34.31 38.91
C ARG A 717 1.02 -33.96 40.39
N LEU A 718 0.15 -33.02 40.74
CA LEU A 718 -0.10 -32.67 42.14
C LEU A 718 -0.76 -33.82 42.91
N ARG A 719 -1.64 -34.61 42.26
CA ARG A 719 -2.23 -35.82 42.84
C ARG A 719 -1.24 -36.98 42.93
N GLU A 720 -0.32 -37.11 41.98
CA GLU A 720 0.79 -38.07 42.03
C GLU A 720 1.74 -37.75 43.21
N GLN A 721 2.08 -36.47 43.42
CA GLN A 721 2.94 -36.02 44.53
C GLN A 721 2.38 -36.30 45.93
N ILE A 722 1.05 -36.35 46.08
CA ILE A 722 0.38 -36.64 47.38
C ILE A 722 -0.14 -38.09 47.47
N GLN A 723 0.24 -38.97 46.54
CA GLN A 723 -0.21 -40.36 46.53
C GLN A 723 0.27 -41.16 47.76
N SER A 724 1.37 -40.74 48.40
CA SER A 724 1.87 -41.25 49.68
C SER A 724 1.10 -40.74 50.91
N GLU A 725 0.35 -39.63 50.78
CA GLU A 725 -0.38 -38.97 51.87
C GLU A 725 -1.88 -38.80 51.54
N PRO A 726 -2.63 -39.87 51.18
CA PRO A 726 -4.00 -39.75 50.65
C PRO A 726 -5.08 -39.42 51.71
N GLN A 727 -4.70 -39.07 52.94
CA GLN A 727 -5.59 -39.03 54.10
C GLN A 727 -6.74 -38.02 53.94
N PHE A 728 -6.43 -36.77 53.57
CA PHE A 728 -7.44 -35.75 53.25
C PHE A 728 -8.41 -36.22 52.16
N LEU A 729 -7.89 -36.65 51.00
CA LEU A 729 -8.70 -37.06 49.85
C LEU A 729 -9.61 -38.26 50.17
N THR A 730 -9.10 -39.23 50.94
CA THR A 730 -9.85 -40.41 51.37
C THR A 730 -10.98 -40.03 52.33
N THR A 731 -10.70 -39.12 53.26
CA THR A 731 -11.70 -38.61 54.23
C THR A 731 -12.82 -37.85 53.53
N CYS A 732 -12.48 -36.97 52.58
CA CYS A 732 -13.46 -36.25 51.75
C CYS A 732 -14.28 -37.22 50.88
N GLN A 733 -13.65 -38.23 50.28
CA GLN A 733 -14.34 -39.26 49.51
C GLN A 733 -15.35 -40.05 50.36
N GLN A 734 -14.98 -40.39 51.60
CA GLN A 734 -15.88 -41.07 52.56
C GLN A 734 -17.04 -40.17 52.99
N LYS A 735 -16.78 -38.90 53.34
CA LYS A 735 -17.83 -37.92 53.70
C LYS A 735 -18.91 -37.77 52.62
N LEU A 736 -18.55 -37.92 51.34
CA LEU A 736 -19.46 -37.82 50.20
C LEU A 736 -20.07 -39.15 49.74
N GLY A 737 -19.67 -40.29 50.32
CA GLY A 737 -20.06 -41.62 49.83
C GLY A 737 -19.56 -41.92 48.40
N HIS A 738 -18.51 -41.23 47.93
CA HIS A 738 -18.02 -41.33 46.56
C HIS A 738 -17.34 -42.68 46.29
N LYS A 739 -17.86 -43.45 45.32
CA LYS A 739 -17.38 -44.79 44.98
C LYS A 739 -16.08 -44.83 44.16
N LEU A 740 -15.68 -43.68 43.60
CA LEU A 740 -14.49 -43.53 42.76
C LEU A 740 -13.53 -42.51 43.39
N PRO A 741 -12.22 -42.57 43.09
CA PRO A 741 -11.27 -41.55 43.53
C PRO A 741 -11.56 -40.20 42.86
N LEU A 742 -11.20 -39.09 43.51
CA LEU A 742 -11.37 -37.72 42.99
C LEU A 742 -10.86 -37.55 41.54
N ALA A 743 -9.79 -38.26 41.17
CA ALA A 743 -9.26 -38.26 39.80
C ALA A 743 -10.31 -38.59 38.72
N ALA A 744 -11.23 -39.52 38.99
CA ALA A 744 -12.31 -39.87 38.05
C ALA A 744 -13.38 -38.77 37.95
N TYR A 745 -13.67 -38.10 39.06
CA TYR A 745 -14.60 -36.97 39.12
C TYR A 745 -14.04 -35.72 38.40
N LEU A 746 -12.73 -35.47 38.48
CA LEU A 746 -12.07 -34.37 37.77
C LEU A 746 -12.04 -34.56 36.24
N LEU A 747 -12.30 -35.76 35.71
CA LEU A 747 -12.48 -35.98 34.27
C LEU A 747 -13.87 -35.59 33.76
N LYS A 748 -14.86 -35.35 34.64
CA LYS A 748 -16.25 -35.08 34.25
C LYS A 748 -16.42 -33.89 33.29
N PRO A 749 -15.71 -32.75 33.43
CA PRO A 749 -15.81 -31.67 32.44
C PRO A 749 -15.29 -32.09 31.04
N VAL A 750 -14.17 -32.82 30.98
CA VAL A 750 -13.62 -33.34 29.72
C VAL A 750 -14.59 -34.34 29.06
N GLN A 751 -15.28 -35.13 29.87
CA GLN A 751 -16.36 -36.04 29.42
C GLN A 751 -17.62 -35.28 28.97
N ARG A 752 -18.03 -34.21 29.67
CA ARG A 752 -19.24 -33.45 29.32
C ARG A 752 -19.06 -32.69 28.01
N ILE A 753 -17.94 -31.97 27.84
CA ILE A 753 -17.70 -31.19 26.61
C ILE A 753 -17.67 -32.09 25.37
N THR A 754 -17.12 -33.31 25.48
CA THR A 754 -17.07 -34.30 24.38
C THR A 754 -18.40 -34.98 24.09
N LYS A 755 -19.37 -34.91 25.01
CA LYS A 755 -20.72 -35.49 24.85
C LYS A 755 -21.69 -34.61 24.08
N TYR A 756 -21.58 -33.27 24.13
CA TYR A 756 -22.53 -32.38 23.46
C TYR A 756 -22.65 -32.61 21.95
N GLN A 757 -21.54 -32.84 21.25
CA GLN A 757 -21.59 -33.15 19.81
C GLN A 757 -22.24 -34.52 19.50
N LEU A 758 -22.23 -35.48 20.43
CA LEU A 758 -23.01 -36.71 20.25
C LEU A 758 -24.51 -36.43 20.42
N LEU A 759 -24.88 -35.73 21.48
CA LEU A 759 -26.28 -35.38 21.77
C LEU A 759 -26.90 -34.53 20.65
N LEU A 760 -26.17 -33.53 20.14
CA LEU A 760 -26.61 -32.71 19.00
C LEU A 760 -26.70 -33.52 17.70
N LYS A 761 -25.79 -34.47 17.47
CA LYS A 761 -25.83 -35.36 16.31
C LYS A 761 -26.99 -36.35 16.34
N ASP A 762 -27.28 -36.94 17.49
CA ASP A 762 -28.46 -37.81 17.65
C ASP A 762 -29.77 -37.00 17.64
N LEU A 763 -29.77 -35.74 18.11
CA LEU A 763 -30.93 -34.83 18.01
C LEU A 763 -31.25 -34.45 16.55
N LEU A 764 -30.21 -34.13 15.77
CA LEU A 764 -30.28 -33.87 14.34
C LEU A 764 -30.76 -35.10 13.55
N LYS A 765 -30.28 -36.30 13.91
CA LYS A 765 -30.68 -37.58 13.29
C LYS A 765 -32.17 -37.93 13.45
N TYR A 766 -32.88 -37.30 14.39
CA TYR A 766 -34.31 -37.49 14.61
C TYR A 766 -35.12 -36.21 14.37
N SER A 767 -34.63 -35.33 13.49
CA SER A 767 -35.31 -34.10 13.07
C SER A 767 -35.40 -34.04 11.55
N ASP A 768 -36.61 -33.91 11.01
CA ASP A 768 -36.88 -33.88 9.57
C ASP A 768 -37.28 -32.49 9.05
N GLU A 769 -37.46 -31.51 9.95
CA GLU A 769 -37.94 -30.16 9.64
C GLU A 769 -36.81 -29.30 9.01
N PRO A 770 -36.91 -28.84 7.75
CA PRO A 770 -35.78 -28.26 7.01
C PRO A 770 -35.18 -26.99 7.60
N LEU A 771 -35.93 -26.23 8.42
CA LEU A 771 -35.42 -25.11 9.20
C LEU A 771 -34.53 -25.64 10.33
N CYS A 772 -35.14 -26.19 11.39
CA CYS A 772 -34.49 -26.78 12.57
C CYS A 772 -33.24 -27.63 12.30
N CYS A 773 -33.17 -28.34 11.17
CA CYS A 773 -31.97 -29.07 10.77
C CYS A 773 -30.74 -28.16 10.57
N THR A 774 -30.90 -26.92 10.12
CA THR A 774 -29.81 -25.97 9.85
C THR A 774 -29.20 -25.41 11.13
N GLU A 775 -30.00 -24.97 12.11
CA GLU A 775 -29.49 -24.50 13.41
C GLU A 775 -28.86 -25.66 14.19
N LEU A 776 -29.41 -26.88 14.09
CA LEU A 776 -28.79 -28.07 14.69
C LEU A 776 -27.45 -28.45 14.05
N HIS A 777 -27.29 -28.29 12.73
CA HIS A 777 -25.97 -28.41 12.09
C HIS A 777 -25.01 -27.31 12.60
N GLU A 778 -25.45 -26.05 12.69
CA GLU A 778 -24.59 -24.97 13.21
C GLU A 778 -24.18 -25.22 14.67
N ALA A 779 -25.09 -25.68 15.52
CA ALA A 779 -24.79 -26.05 16.90
C ALA A 779 -23.83 -27.24 17.00
N LEU A 780 -23.98 -28.26 16.15
CA LEU A 780 -23.09 -29.41 16.08
C LEU A 780 -21.68 -28.99 15.65
N ASP A 781 -21.56 -28.24 14.55
CA ASP A 781 -20.27 -27.72 14.05
C ASP A 781 -19.63 -26.75 15.05
N CYS A 782 -20.42 -25.91 15.71
CA CYS A 782 -19.97 -25.05 16.81
C CYS A 782 -19.28 -25.87 17.91
N MET A 783 -19.90 -26.96 18.36
CA MET A 783 -19.33 -27.79 19.44
C MET A 783 -18.16 -28.68 18.97
N LEU A 784 -18.16 -29.12 17.71
CA LEU A 784 -17.00 -29.78 17.09
C LEU A 784 -15.79 -28.81 16.98
N VAL A 785 -16.03 -27.55 16.60
CA VAL A 785 -15.00 -26.50 16.58
C VAL A 785 -14.51 -26.17 17.99
N VAL A 786 -15.39 -26.04 18.99
CA VAL A 786 -14.99 -25.85 20.40
C VAL A 786 -14.09 -27.00 20.85
N LEU A 787 -14.45 -28.25 20.59
CA LEU A 787 -13.66 -29.42 20.96
C LEU A 787 -12.29 -29.43 20.28
N LYS A 788 -12.23 -29.08 18.99
CA LYS A 788 -10.98 -28.90 18.26
C LYS A 788 -10.12 -27.81 18.90
N CYS A 789 -10.65 -26.61 19.13
CA CYS A 789 -9.89 -25.50 19.72
C CYS A 789 -9.42 -25.81 21.16
N VAL A 790 -10.23 -26.49 21.98
CA VAL A 790 -9.82 -26.95 23.32
C VAL A 790 -8.69 -27.97 23.23
N ASN A 791 -8.78 -28.96 22.34
CA ASN A 791 -7.70 -29.92 22.08
C ASN A 791 -6.43 -29.21 21.58
N ASP A 792 -6.55 -28.31 20.61
CA ASP A 792 -5.43 -27.57 20.03
C ASP A 792 -4.71 -26.74 21.10
N SER A 793 -5.46 -26.14 22.04
CA SER A 793 -4.91 -25.41 23.18
C SER A 793 -4.17 -26.30 24.19
N MET A 794 -4.42 -27.61 24.23
CA MET A 794 -3.59 -28.55 25.01
C MET A 794 -2.18 -28.65 24.44
N HIS A 795 -2.06 -28.76 23.11
CA HIS A 795 -0.77 -28.84 22.44
C HIS A 795 0.06 -27.56 22.64
N GLN A 796 -0.59 -26.39 22.76
CA GLN A 796 0.06 -25.12 23.11
C GLN A 796 0.79 -25.17 24.47
N THR A 797 0.22 -25.82 25.49
CA THR A 797 0.90 -25.95 26.81
C THR A 797 2.13 -26.85 26.81
N ALA A 798 2.34 -27.61 25.72
CA ALA A 798 3.50 -28.45 25.52
C ALA A 798 4.59 -27.77 24.65
N ILE A 799 4.42 -26.48 24.30
CA ILE A 799 5.46 -25.69 23.63
C ILE A 799 6.58 -25.35 24.63
N THR A 800 7.83 -25.61 24.25
CA THR A 800 9.02 -25.33 25.07
C THR A 800 10.04 -24.48 24.32
N GLY A 801 10.69 -23.56 25.04
CA GLY A 801 11.76 -22.70 24.49
C GLY A 801 11.28 -21.54 23.62
N PHE A 802 10.00 -21.15 23.70
CA PHE A 802 9.52 -19.88 23.14
C PHE A 802 9.84 -18.75 24.12
N GLY A 803 10.53 -17.70 23.66
CA GLY A 803 11.09 -16.63 24.50
C GLY A 803 10.15 -15.45 24.79
N GLY A 804 8.84 -15.64 24.68
CA GLY A 804 7.84 -14.59 24.90
C GLY A 804 6.51 -15.16 25.36
N ASP A 805 5.51 -14.30 25.59
CA ASP A 805 4.17 -14.76 25.95
C ASP A 805 3.40 -15.31 24.73
N LEU A 806 2.78 -16.47 24.92
CA LEU A 806 1.88 -17.11 23.95
C LEU A 806 0.48 -16.45 23.96
N GLY A 807 0.01 -15.93 25.11
CA GLY A 807 -1.27 -15.22 25.21
C GLY A 807 -1.31 -13.92 24.38
N ALA A 808 -0.19 -13.19 24.35
CA ALA A 808 0.01 -12.00 23.54
C ALA A 808 -0.24 -12.23 22.03
N GLN A 809 -0.15 -13.47 21.54
CA GLN A 809 -0.32 -13.81 20.12
C GLN A 809 -1.79 -13.86 19.66
N GLY A 810 -2.75 -13.76 20.58
CA GLY A 810 -4.18 -13.88 20.29
C GLY A 810 -4.72 -15.31 20.47
N GLU A 811 -5.94 -15.56 20.04
CA GLU A 811 -6.54 -16.90 20.07
C GLU A 811 -5.77 -17.88 19.18
N LEU A 812 -5.62 -19.14 19.64
CA LEU A 812 -5.09 -20.24 18.84
C LEU A 812 -6.19 -20.79 17.93
N LEU A 813 -5.96 -20.74 16.62
CA LEU A 813 -6.96 -21.05 15.60
C LEU A 813 -6.82 -22.49 15.08
N LEU A 814 -5.58 -22.97 14.92
CA LEU A 814 -5.25 -24.34 14.45
C LEU A 814 -3.89 -24.81 14.99
N GLN A 815 -3.73 -26.12 15.19
CA GLN A 815 -2.41 -26.79 15.17
C GLN A 815 -2.36 -27.99 14.20
N GLY A 816 -1.15 -28.44 13.85
CA GLY A 816 -0.97 -29.63 13.02
C GLY A 816 0.49 -29.99 12.74
N SER A 817 0.72 -31.24 12.34
CA SER A 817 2.04 -31.74 11.91
C SER A 817 2.18 -31.72 10.38
N PHE A 818 3.30 -31.22 9.89
CA PHE A 818 3.56 -30.96 8.47
C PHE A 818 4.99 -31.32 8.07
N SER A 819 5.16 -31.74 6.81
CA SER A 819 6.45 -31.67 6.12
C SER A 819 6.65 -30.24 5.63
N VAL A 820 7.71 -29.57 6.10
CA VAL A 820 8.04 -28.19 5.75
C VAL A 820 9.38 -28.13 5.05
N TRP A 821 9.43 -27.53 3.86
CA TRP A 821 10.66 -27.06 3.24
C TRP A 821 10.74 -25.56 3.50
N SER A 822 11.82 -25.11 4.15
CA SER A 822 12.13 -23.68 4.27
C SER A 822 13.16 -23.34 3.22
N SER A 823 12.85 -22.37 2.37
CA SER A 823 13.69 -21.89 1.26
C SER A 823 13.86 -20.39 1.44
N SER A 824 14.96 -19.97 2.06
CA SER A 824 15.44 -18.60 1.90
C SER A 824 16.12 -18.46 0.53
N LYS A 825 16.34 -17.22 0.06
CA LYS A 825 17.15 -16.98 -1.15
C LYS A 825 18.54 -17.66 -1.07
N ARG A 826 19.11 -17.80 0.13
CA ARG A 826 20.47 -18.33 0.40
C ARG A 826 20.52 -19.86 0.63
N GLU A 827 19.56 -20.44 1.37
CA GLU A 827 19.57 -21.89 1.72
C GLU A 827 19.11 -22.83 0.59
N ARG A 828 18.53 -22.31 -0.51
CA ARG A 828 17.83 -23.12 -1.53
C ARG A 828 18.69 -24.25 -2.14
N ARG A 829 20.01 -24.09 -2.18
CA ARG A 829 20.97 -25.07 -2.72
C ARG A 829 21.28 -26.27 -1.79
N LEU A 830 20.99 -26.20 -0.50
CA LEU A 830 21.54 -27.15 0.50
C LEU A 830 20.52 -28.05 1.22
N ARG A 831 19.20 -27.92 0.96
CA ARG A 831 18.17 -28.55 1.84
C ARG A 831 17.00 -29.23 1.15
N LEU A 832 17.29 -30.21 0.29
CA LEU A 832 16.29 -31.08 -0.37
C LEU A 832 15.36 -31.84 0.60
N LYS A 833 15.80 -32.11 1.83
CA LYS A 833 15.08 -32.97 2.79
C LYS A 833 14.04 -32.20 3.62
N PRO A 834 12.74 -32.57 3.60
CA PRO A 834 11.72 -31.88 4.39
C PRO A 834 12.00 -31.95 5.90
N SER A 835 11.84 -30.81 6.54
CA SER A 835 11.79 -30.68 7.99
C SER A 835 10.40 -31.05 8.50
N GLN A 836 10.29 -32.11 9.31
CA GLN A 836 9.07 -32.33 10.09
C GLN A 836 8.92 -31.19 11.12
N ARG A 837 7.78 -30.50 11.08
CA ARG A 837 7.42 -29.43 12.02
C ARG A 837 5.98 -29.63 12.48
N HIS A 838 5.74 -29.22 13.71
CA HIS A 838 4.40 -29.04 14.25
C HIS A 838 4.16 -27.53 14.31
N ILE A 839 3.10 -27.03 13.68
CA ILE A 839 2.83 -25.61 13.48
C ILE A 839 1.59 -25.24 14.28
N PHE A 840 1.65 -24.09 14.96
CA PHE A 840 0.54 -23.46 15.65
C PHE A 840 0.21 -22.13 14.93
N LEU A 841 -1.06 -21.93 14.58
CA LEU A 841 -1.58 -20.70 13.98
C LEU A 841 -2.39 -19.92 15.02
N TYR A 842 -1.92 -18.71 15.33
CA TYR A 842 -2.60 -17.73 16.17
C TYR A 842 -3.04 -16.53 15.32
N GLU A 843 -3.94 -15.69 15.83
CA GLU A 843 -4.39 -14.44 15.18
C GLU A 843 -3.23 -13.51 14.76
N LYS A 844 -2.10 -13.51 15.49
CA LYS A 844 -0.95 -12.61 15.23
C LYS A 844 0.33 -13.32 14.81
N ALA A 845 0.43 -14.64 14.95
CA ALA A 845 1.66 -15.37 14.64
C ALA A 845 1.46 -16.83 14.19
N LEU A 846 2.42 -17.35 13.42
CA LEU A 846 2.66 -18.77 13.21
C LEU A 846 3.91 -19.20 13.99
N ILE A 847 3.77 -20.26 14.80
CA ILE A 847 4.87 -20.80 15.62
C ILE A 847 5.20 -22.21 15.13
N PHE A 848 6.41 -22.37 14.60
CA PHE A 848 6.95 -23.64 14.10
C PHE A 848 7.79 -24.31 15.19
N CYS A 849 7.42 -25.53 15.56
CA CYS A 849 8.11 -26.35 16.55
C CYS A 849 8.63 -27.67 15.95
N LYS A 850 9.66 -28.25 16.58
CA LYS A 850 10.08 -29.64 16.38
C LYS A 850 9.40 -30.50 17.45
N HIS A 851 8.52 -31.41 17.03
CA HIS A 851 7.94 -32.43 17.90
C HIS A 851 9.04 -33.39 18.38
N SER A 852 9.18 -33.56 19.70
CA SER A 852 10.07 -34.56 20.28
C SER A 852 9.34 -35.87 20.53
N LYS A 853 10.01 -37.01 20.30
CA LYS A 853 9.44 -38.31 20.71
C LYS A 853 9.47 -38.42 22.24
N PRO A 854 8.41 -38.94 22.88
CA PRO A 854 8.41 -39.14 24.32
C PRO A 854 9.46 -40.17 24.73
N GLN A 855 10.32 -39.82 25.70
CA GLN A 855 10.95 -40.82 26.56
C GLN A 855 9.90 -41.38 27.53
N ALA A 856 10.11 -42.60 28.03
CA ALA A 856 9.06 -43.53 28.47
C ALA A 856 8.02 -43.06 29.51
N HIS A 857 8.24 -41.92 30.19
CA HIS A 857 7.32 -41.36 31.20
C HIS A 857 6.92 -39.89 30.96
N ASN A 858 7.25 -39.28 29.81
CA ASN A 858 6.98 -37.86 29.58
C ASN A 858 6.00 -37.63 28.41
N LYS A 859 5.06 -36.69 28.56
CA LYS A 859 4.09 -36.33 27.50
C LYS A 859 4.83 -35.64 26.34
N ALA A 860 4.28 -35.71 25.13
CA ALA A 860 4.91 -35.15 23.92
C ALA A 860 5.18 -33.64 24.06
N THR A 861 6.34 -33.17 23.57
CA THR A 861 6.78 -31.77 23.70
C THR A 861 7.17 -31.14 22.35
N TYR A 862 6.85 -29.86 22.19
CA TYR A 862 7.01 -29.09 20.97
C TYR A 862 8.09 -28.02 21.15
N HIS A 863 9.31 -28.34 20.75
CA HIS A 863 10.45 -27.44 20.93
C HIS A 863 10.43 -26.34 19.88
N PHE A 864 10.38 -25.08 20.29
CA PHE A 864 10.35 -23.92 19.40
C PHE A 864 11.51 -23.91 18.37
N LYS A 865 11.22 -23.48 17.13
CA LYS A 865 12.20 -23.37 16.03
C LYS A 865 12.11 -22.12 15.16
N ARG A 866 10.92 -21.62 14.82
CA ARG A 866 10.75 -20.37 14.05
C ARG A 866 9.39 -19.72 14.38
N TYR A 867 9.35 -18.40 14.31
CA TYR A 867 8.17 -17.56 14.53
C TYR A 867 8.00 -16.69 13.29
N LEU A 868 6.79 -16.61 12.73
CA LEU A 868 6.42 -15.68 11.67
C LEU A 868 5.26 -14.81 12.16
N LYS A 869 5.36 -13.49 12.01
CA LYS A 869 4.28 -12.57 12.36
C LYS A 869 3.23 -12.57 11.25
N MET A 870 1.94 -12.73 11.57
CA MET A 870 0.86 -12.77 10.57
C MET A 870 0.79 -11.49 9.72
N SER A 871 1.17 -10.33 10.27
CA SER A 871 1.24 -9.06 9.54
C SER A 871 2.46 -8.94 8.60
N GLN A 872 3.22 -10.02 8.37
CA GLN A 872 4.43 -10.06 7.53
C GLN A 872 4.45 -11.26 6.57
N ILE A 873 3.41 -12.10 6.57
CA ILE A 873 3.30 -13.25 5.67
C ILE A 873 2.40 -12.93 4.46
N GLY A 874 2.73 -13.53 3.32
CA GLY A 874 1.80 -13.86 2.26
C GLY A 874 1.52 -15.37 2.20
N LEU A 875 0.52 -15.75 1.41
CA LEU A 875 0.02 -17.11 1.28
C LEU A 875 -0.04 -17.50 -0.20
N THR A 876 0.52 -18.66 -0.58
CA THR A 876 0.23 -19.32 -1.86
C THR A 876 -0.67 -20.52 -1.58
N GLU A 877 -1.92 -20.48 -2.03
CA GLU A 877 -2.89 -21.53 -1.70
C GLU A 877 -2.56 -22.89 -2.30
N SER A 878 -1.96 -22.93 -3.48
CA SER A 878 -1.65 -24.18 -4.18
C SER A 878 -0.29 -24.12 -4.86
N VAL A 879 0.50 -25.16 -4.61
CA VAL A 879 1.84 -25.36 -5.18
C VAL A 879 1.74 -26.41 -6.29
N LYS A 880 2.40 -26.18 -7.43
CA LYS A 880 2.45 -27.18 -8.52
C LYS A 880 3.06 -28.50 -7.99
N GLY A 881 2.49 -29.64 -8.42
CA GLY A 881 3.02 -30.98 -8.13
C GLY A 881 2.42 -31.73 -6.92
N ASP A 882 1.76 -31.07 -5.96
CA ASP A 882 1.10 -31.76 -4.84
C ASP A 882 -0.11 -30.96 -4.34
N ALA A 883 -1.31 -31.50 -4.55
CA ALA A 883 -2.57 -30.83 -4.17
C ALA A 883 -2.66 -30.51 -2.66
N ARG A 884 -1.89 -31.19 -1.80
CA ARG A 884 -1.83 -30.98 -0.34
C ARG A 884 -0.82 -29.91 0.09
N ARG A 885 -0.07 -29.31 -0.84
CA ARG A 885 0.88 -28.24 -0.55
C ARG A 885 0.28 -26.85 -0.70
N PHE A 886 0.71 -25.98 0.20
CA PHE A 886 0.52 -24.53 0.19
C PHE A 886 1.85 -23.88 0.64
N GLU A 887 2.02 -22.57 0.44
CA GLU A 887 3.19 -21.84 0.93
C GLU A 887 2.80 -20.72 1.86
N ILE A 888 3.63 -20.48 2.86
CA ILE A 888 3.64 -19.25 3.65
C ILE A 888 4.98 -18.58 3.40
N TRP A 889 4.99 -17.33 2.96
CA TRP A 889 6.21 -16.62 2.57
C TRP A 889 6.30 -15.25 3.24
N LEU A 890 7.51 -14.81 3.57
CA LEU A 890 7.75 -13.45 4.06
C LEU A 890 7.86 -12.46 2.90
N GLN A 891 7.76 -11.17 3.20
CA GLN A 891 7.78 -10.05 2.24
C GLN A 891 8.82 -10.24 1.11
N GLY A 892 8.39 -10.02 -0.14
CA GLY A 892 9.23 -10.23 -1.33
C GLY A 892 9.64 -11.68 -1.60
N ARG A 893 8.99 -12.67 -0.97
CA ARG A 893 9.37 -14.10 -0.98
C ARG A 893 10.83 -14.35 -0.56
N ALA A 894 11.40 -13.48 0.28
CA ALA A 894 12.78 -13.61 0.77
C ALA A 894 13.01 -14.93 1.55
N GLU A 895 11.96 -15.38 2.26
CA GLU A 895 11.83 -16.73 2.81
C GLU A 895 10.47 -17.32 2.39
N VAL A 896 10.48 -18.56 1.92
CA VAL A 896 9.29 -19.34 1.53
C VAL A 896 9.26 -20.65 2.31
N HIS A 897 8.17 -20.90 3.03
CA HIS A 897 7.87 -22.18 3.65
C HIS A 897 6.86 -22.94 2.80
N THR A 898 7.31 -23.94 2.05
CA THR A 898 6.40 -24.89 1.39
C THR A 898 5.94 -25.90 2.44
N ILE A 899 4.64 -25.93 2.72
CA ILE A 899 4.01 -26.73 3.78
C ILE A 899 3.14 -27.80 3.11
N GLN A 900 3.45 -29.07 3.35
CA GLN A 900 2.66 -30.22 2.89
C GLN A 900 1.78 -30.74 4.03
N ALA A 901 0.45 -30.62 3.85
CA ALA A 901 -0.54 -31.20 4.75
C ALA A 901 -0.66 -32.73 4.59
N PRO A 902 -1.13 -33.46 5.61
CA PRO A 902 -1.39 -34.90 5.49
C PRO A 902 -2.51 -35.22 4.48
N SER A 903 -3.59 -34.43 4.48
CA SER A 903 -4.71 -34.52 3.53
C SER A 903 -5.02 -33.17 2.86
N ILE A 904 -5.88 -33.18 1.83
CA ILE A 904 -6.31 -31.97 1.12
C ILE A 904 -7.22 -31.12 2.01
N ASP A 905 -8.07 -31.76 2.82
CA ASP A 905 -9.02 -31.11 3.73
C ASP A 905 -8.28 -30.36 4.85
N VAL A 906 -7.21 -30.95 5.39
CA VAL A 906 -6.33 -30.26 6.35
C VAL A 906 -5.67 -29.04 5.70
N LYS A 907 -5.18 -29.15 4.46
CA LYS A 907 -4.70 -27.97 3.72
C LYS A 907 -5.79 -26.92 3.56
N GLN A 908 -6.98 -27.27 3.09
CA GLN A 908 -8.05 -26.30 2.84
C GLN A 908 -8.47 -25.60 4.12
N SER A 909 -8.63 -26.32 5.23
CA SER A 909 -8.89 -25.74 6.56
C SER A 909 -7.80 -24.74 6.98
N TRP A 910 -6.53 -25.07 6.76
CA TRP A 910 -5.40 -24.17 7.05
C TRP A 910 -5.37 -22.94 6.15
N VAL A 911 -5.51 -23.10 4.84
CA VAL A 911 -5.57 -22.01 3.84
C VAL A 911 -6.73 -21.06 4.14
N GLN A 912 -7.92 -21.59 4.46
CA GLN A 912 -9.11 -20.81 4.79
C GLN A 912 -8.95 -20.00 6.08
N GLN A 913 -8.35 -20.58 7.14
CA GLN A 913 -8.11 -19.86 8.39
C GLN A 913 -7.02 -18.78 8.24
N ILE A 914 -5.91 -19.07 7.54
CA ILE A 914 -4.88 -18.06 7.26
C ILE A 914 -5.47 -16.90 6.42
N LYS A 915 -6.29 -17.20 5.40
CA LYS A 915 -7.07 -16.19 4.66
C LYS A 915 -7.96 -15.37 5.59
N GLY A 916 -8.71 -16.02 6.47
CA GLY A 916 -9.63 -15.34 7.41
C GLY A 916 -8.90 -14.32 8.29
N VAL A 917 -7.73 -14.67 8.83
CA VAL A 917 -6.90 -13.74 9.61
C VAL A 917 -6.36 -12.60 8.75
N LEU A 918 -5.79 -12.88 7.58
CA LEU A 918 -5.22 -11.84 6.71
C LEU A 918 -6.30 -10.85 6.23
N MET A 919 -7.50 -11.34 5.88
CA MET A 919 -8.64 -10.50 5.53
C MET A 919 -9.16 -9.71 6.74
N SER A 920 -9.15 -10.29 7.94
CA SER A 920 -9.55 -9.59 9.17
C SER A 920 -8.55 -8.47 9.53
N GLN A 921 -7.24 -8.70 9.37
CA GLN A 921 -6.21 -7.66 9.56
C GLN A 921 -6.33 -6.56 8.50
N LEU A 922 -6.61 -6.89 7.23
CA LEU A 922 -6.89 -5.91 6.18
C LEU A 922 -8.16 -5.08 6.48
N ALA A 923 -9.20 -5.72 7.02
CA ALA A 923 -10.42 -5.05 7.46
C ALA A 923 -10.18 -4.17 8.69
N GLU A 924 -9.34 -4.60 9.64
CA GLU A 924 -8.96 -3.82 10.83
C GLU A 924 -8.11 -2.59 10.46
N LEU A 925 -7.21 -2.71 9.47
CA LEU A 925 -6.42 -1.58 8.95
C LEU A 925 -7.34 -0.53 8.27
N LYS A 926 -8.24 -0.97 7.38
CA LYS A 926 -9.26 -0.09 6.77
C LYS A 926 -10.22 0.48 7.82
N GLY A 927 -10.58 -0.30 8.84
CA GLY A 927 -11.43 0.11 9.96
C GLY A 927 -10.76 1.18 10.83
N LYS A 928 -9.46 1.04 11.13
CA LYS A 928 -8.66 2.05 11.84
C LYS A 928 -8.55 3.35 11.05
N GLN A 929 -8.40 3.27 9.72
CA GLN A 929 -8.40 4.44 8.84
C GLN A 929 -9.74 5.21 8.90
N ASN A 930 -10.87 4.51 8.99
CA ASN A 930 -12.18 5.14 9.24
C ASN A 930 -12.37 5.61 10.69
N THR A 931 -11.80 4.91 11.68
CA THR A 931 -11.96 5.22 13.11
C THR A 931 -11.10 6.43 13.53
N ALA A 932 -10.00 6.71 12.82
CA ALA A 932 -9.15 7.88 13.05
C ALA A 932 -9.88 9.21 12.78
N LEU A 933 -10.92 9.23 11.92
CA LEU A 933 -11.81 10.38 11.73
C LEU A 933 -12.97 10.43 12.76
N GLY A 934 -13.04 9.47 13.69
CA GLY A 934 -14.19 9.24 14.58
C GLY A 934 -14.19 9.98 15.92
N GLN A 935 -13.31 10.97 16.15
CA GLN A 935 -13.20 11.68 17.44
C GLN A 935 -13.44 13.20 17.36
N SER A 936 -14.63 13.59 16.89
CA SER A 936 -15.29 14.82 17.39
C SER A 936 -16.80 14.63 17.44
N ASN A 937 -17.49 15.41 18.28
CA ASN A 937 -18.92 15.20 18.56
C ASN A 937 -19.82 15.67 17.40
N HIS A 938 -20.84 14.89 17.04
CA HIS A 938 -22.27 15.24 17.25
C HIS A 938 -23.24 14.10 16.83
N LYS A 939 -24.56 14.36 16.84
CA LYS A 939 -25.65 13.36 16.88
C LYS A 939 -26.41 13.18 15.54
N PRO A 940 -27.29 12.15 15.37
CA PRO A 940 -27.27 11.33 14.14
C PRO A 940 -28.60 11.25 13.34
N LEU A 941 -28.63 10.29 12.40
CA LEU A 941 -29.77 9.65 11.69
C LEU A 941 -30.29 10.29 10.39
N ARG A 942 -30.08 9.56 9.27
CA ARG A 942 -31.17 8.71 8.74
C ARG A 942 -30.71 7.52 7.87
N GLN A 943 -31.41 6.41 8.04
CA GLN A 943 -31.54 5.27 7.10
C GLN A 943 -32.42 5.69 5.89
N THR A 944 -32.53 5.02 4.73
CA THR A 944 -32.11 3.69 4.20
C THR A 944 -31.96 3.83 2.65
N ILE A 945 -31.82 2.86 1.73
CA ILE A 945 -32.32 1.48 1.55
C ILE A 945 -31.28 0.67 0.72
N SER A 946 -31.29 -0.67 0.82
CA SER A 946 -30.50 -1.60 -0.02
C SER A 946 -31.05 -1.76 -1.45
N TRP A 947 -30.35 -2.49 -2.33
CA TRP A 947 -30.84 -3.73 -2.98
C TRP A 947 -29.73 -4.36 -3.84
N GLU A 948 -29.59 -5.69 -3.77
CA GLU A 948 -28.58 -6.47 -4.53
C GLU A 948 -29.17 -7.15 -5.77
N ALA A 949 -28.26 -7.45 -6.72
CA ALA A 949 -28.29 -8.55 -7.69
C ALA A 949 -29.54 -8.85 -8.54
N GLN A 950 -29.33 -9.02 -9.86
CA GLN A 950 -29.39 -10.36 -10.50
C GLN A 950 -28.80 -10.32 -11.92
N SER A 951 -28.93 -11.41 -12.69
CA SER A 951 -27.95 -11.83 -13.69
C SER A 951 -28.45 -11.98 -15.14
N SER A 952 -27.49 -11.96 -16.07
CA SER A 952 -27.38 -12.81 -17.28
C SER A 952 -28.11 -12.45 -18.58
N VAL A 953 -27.57 -13.04 -19.66
CA VAL A 953 -28.10 -13.20 -21.05
C VAL A 953 -27.86 -12.05 -22.04
N SER A 954 -27.62 -12.48 -23.28
CA SER A 954 -27.18 -11.80 -24.51
C SER A 954 -28.00 -10.58 -24.97
N GLY A 955 -27.31 -9.66 -25.66
CA GLY A 955 -27.92 -8.63 -26.50
C GLY A 955 -26.92 -8.06 -27.52
N SER A 956 -27.09 -8.39 -28.81
CA SER A 956 -26.28 -7.83 -29.90
C SER A 956 -27.00 -6.63 -30.53
N LEU A 957 -26.24 -5.61 -30.96
CA LEU A 957 -26.54 -4.87 -32.20
C LEU A 957 -25.32 -4.07 -32.69
N ARG A 958 -25.33 -3.76 -34.00
CA ARG A 958 -24.34 -2.94 -34.75
C ARG A 958 -25.08 -1.78 -35.46
N THR A 959 -24.39 -1.07 -36.35
CA THR A 959 -24.83 -0.01 -37.29
C THR A 959 -25.01 1.38 -36.63
N LEU A 960 -24.37 2.48 -37.09
CA LEU A 960 -24.20 3.09 -38.44
C LEU A 960 -25.52 3.71 -38.95
N SER A 961 -25.58 4.91 -39.55
CA SER A 961 -24.55 5.90 -39.97
C SER A 961 -25.18 7.33 -40.04
N VAL A 962 -24.47 8.41 -39.73
CA VAL A 962 -23.75 9.37 -40.63
C VAL A 962 -24.60 10.14 -41.65
N ASP A 963 -24.66 11.48 -41.48
CA ASP A 963 -24.42 12.54 -42.50
C ASP A 963 -24.57 13.94 -41.85
N GLY A 964 -23.84 15.01 -42.21
CA GLY A 964 -22.63 15.12 -43.06
C GLY A 964 -22.21 16.60 -43.34
N SER A 965 -20.88 16.85 -43.45
CA SER A 965 -20.19 17.93 -44.22
C SER A 965 -20.44 19.44 -43.95
N SER A 966 -19.50 20.39 -44.20
CA SER A 966 -18.01 20.41 -44.41
C SER A 966 -17.46 21.86 -44.59
N VAL A 967 -16.10 22.04 -44.67
CA VAL A 967 -15.36 23.10 -45.46
C VAL A 967 -15.33 24.58 -44.94
N ILE A 968 -14.26 25.43 -45.02
CA ILE A 968 -12.78 25.27 -45.19
C ILE A 968 -11.94 26.60 -44.92
N SER A 969 -10.63 26.46 -44.59
CA SER A 969 -9.40 27.33 -44.72
C SER A 969 -9.25 28.87 -44.41
N HIS A 970 -8.19 29.18 -43.62
CA HIS A 970 -7.00 30.10 -43.78
C HIS A 970 -7.00 31.52 -44.42
N ILE A 971 -6.15 32.41 -43.84
CA ILE A 971 -5.39 33.61 -44.33
C ILE A 971 -4.72 34.28 -43.07
N THR A 972 -3.55 34.95 -42.94
CA THR A 972 -2.23 35.27 -43.61
C THR A 972 -1.24 35.68 -42.47
N ASP A 973 0.12 35.75 -42.49
CA ASP A 973 1.25 35.89 -43.46
C ASP A 973 1.93 37.30 -43.48
N VAL A 974 3.17 37.43 -44.03
CA VAL A 974 4.02 38.62 -44.37
C VAL A 974 5.35 38.90 -43.58
N SER A 975 6.44 38.32 -44.12
CA SER A 975 7.73 38.92 -44.58
C SER A 975 8.70 39.77 -43.72
N GLN A 976 10.01 39.44 -43.78
CA GLN A 976 11.06 40.29 -44.44
C GLN A 976 12.38 39.51 -44.75
N SER A 977 13.27 40.11 -45.56
CA SER A 977 14.53 39.55 -46.14
C SER A 977 15.78 40.39 -45.74
N THR A 978 17.03 40.26 -46.23
CA THR A 978 17.68 39.57 -47.38
C THR A 978 19.20 39.40 -47.11
N GLU A 979 19.96 38.77 -48.04
CA GLU A 979 21.41 38.97 -48.30
C GLU A 979 22.42 38.54 -47.19
N GLU A 980 23.73 38.39 -47.43
CA GLU A 980 24.53 37.68 -48.46
C GLU A 980 26.01 37.69 -47.96
N ASP A 981 26.78 36.58 -48.02
CA ASP A 981 28.21 36.58 -48.48
C ASP A 981 28.92 35.20 -48.42
N VAL A 982 30.14 35.13 -49.00
CA VAL A 982 30.91 33.92 -49.39
C VAL A 982 32.21 33.73 -48.57
N ALA A 983 32.59 32.47 -48.20
CA ALA A 983 33.95 31.88 -48.47
C ALA A 983 34.31 30.54 -47.75
N TRP A 984 34.64 29.51 -48.55
CA TRP A 984 35.95 28.80 -48.69
C TRP A 984 36.98 28.85 -47.53
N SER A 985 37.75 27.81 -47.13
CA SER A 985 38.01 26.45 -47.69
C SER A 985 38.67 25.49 -46.69
N SER A 986 38.48 24.17 -46.88
CA SER A 986 39.52 23.09 -46.92
C SER A 986 38.81 21.82 -47.46
N GLU A 987 38.88 21.45 -48.75
CA GLU A 987 39.94 20.63 -49.38
C GLU A 987 40.08 19.21 -48.78
N ASN A 988 40.14 18.07 -49.50
CA ASN A 988 40.13 17.71 -50.94
C ASN A 988 39.86 16.17 -51.04
N SER A 989 39.65 15.47 -52.18
CA SER A 989 39.11 15.75 -53.53
C SER A 989 39.19 14.44 -54.37
N ASN A 990 38.17 14.11 -55.19
CA ASN A 990 38.19 13.15 -56.33
C ASN A 990 38.49 11.65 -56.04
N SER A 991 38.13 10.65 -56.88
CA SER A 991 37.28 10.58 -58.10
C SER A 991 36.85 9.12 -58.42
N ASP A 992 35.63 8.96 -58.93
CA ASP A 992 35.12 8.06 -60.00
C ASP A 992 35.40 6.52 -60.08
N ASP A 993 34.43 5.86 -60.73
CA ASP A 993 34.39 4.55 -61.42
C ASP A 993 34.20 3.20 -60.67
N GLU A 994 32.95 2.71 -60.82
CA GLU A 994 32.51 1.34 -61.17
C GLU A 994 32.50 0.15 -60.18
N ASP A 995 31.47 -0.68 -60.41
CA ASP A 995 31.24 -2.10 -60.07
C ASP A 995 31.00 -2.58 -58.61
N THR A 996 29.70 -2.55 -58.25
CA THR A 996 28.94 -3.71 -57.74
C THR A 996 29.42 -4.46 -56.49
N PHE A 997 28.87 -4.07 -55.33
CA PHE A 997 28.05 -4.97 -54.50
C PHE A 997 27.01 -4.15 -53.72
N GLY A 998 25.72 -4.51 -53.81
CA GLY A 998 24.63 -3.64 -53.34
C GLY A 998 24.37 -3.72 -51.84
N GLU A 999 24.49 -2.59 -51.13
CA GLU A 999 23.95 -2.42 -49.78
C GLU A 999 22.41 -2.31 -49.84
N ASN A 1000 21.72 -3.06 -48.97
CA ASN A 1000 20.27 -2.88 -48.77
C ASN A 1000 20.02 -1.65 -47.88
N PRO A 1001 19.05 -0.78 -48.21
CA PRO A 1001 18.62 0.27 -47.30
C PRO A 1001 18.10 -0.31 -45.97
N GLY A 1002 18.35 0.41 -44.86
CA GLY A 1002 17.89 0.02 -43.53
C GLY A 1002 16.36 -0.08 -43.42
N PRO A 1003 15.84 -0.82 -42.42
CA PRO A 1003 14.42 -1.16 -42.31
C PRO A 1003 13.54 0.06 -42.01
N ALA A 1004 12.86 0.57 -43.04
CA ALA A 1004 11.91 1.66 -42.94
C ALA A 1004 10.50 1.18 -42.49
N PRO A 1005 9.74 2.01 -41.75
CA PRO A 1005 8.32 1.76 -41.47
C PRO A 1005 7.51 1.51 -42.75
N GLY A 1006 6.57 0.57 -42.71
CA GLY A 1006 5.85 0.03 -43.87
C GLY A 1006 6.56 -1.12 -44.59
N GLY A 1007 7.77 -1.50 -44.15
CA GLY A 1007 8.43 -2.73 -44.61
C GLY A 1007 7.66 -3.99 -44.21
N ARG A 1008 7.68 -5.02 -45.07
CA ARG A 1008 7.08 -6.34 -44.78
C ARG A 1008 8.16 -7.37 -44.47
N PHE A 1009 7.91 -8.15 -43.43
CA PHE A 1009 8.84 -9.13 -42.86
C PHE A 1009 8.15 -10.48 -42.66
N VAL A 1010 8.91 -11.57 -42.63
CA VAL A 1010 8.45 -12.91 -42.26
C VAL A 1010 9.12 -13.33 -40.96
N ALA A 1011 8.37 -14.00 -40.08
CA ALA A 1011 8.91 -14.57 -38.86
C ALA A 1011 9.75 -15.82 -39.16
N LEU A 1012 11.00 -15.82 -38.68
CA LEU A 1012 11.99 -16.88 -38.87
C LEU A 1012 11.87 -18.05 -37.87
N ALA A 1013 11.10 -17.87 -36.80
CA ALA A 1013 10.86 -18.87 -35.76
C ALA A 1013 9.61 -18.51 -34.94
N ASP A 1014 9.07 -19.48 -34.20
CA ASP A 1014 8.01 -19.24 -33.21
C ASP A 1014 8.51 -18.33 -32.07
N TYR A 1015 7.73 -17.29 -31.77
CA TYR A 1015 7.93 -16.42 -30.60
C TYR A 1015 6.59 -16.19 -29.89
N CYS A 1016 6.54 -16.50 -28.60
CA CYS A 1016 5.36 -16.30 -27.75
C CYS A 1016 5.47 -15.00 -26.95
N ALA A 1017 4.40 -14.19 -26.98
CA ALA A 1017 4.30 -12.98 -26.18
C ALA A 1017 4.27 -13.31 -24.67
N VAL A 1018 5.15 -12.67 -23.91
CA VAL A 1018 5.33 -12.84 -22.46
C VAL A 1018 4.68 -11.68 -21.69
N GLY A 1019 4.77 -10.47 -22.24
CA GLY A 1019 4.11 -9.24 -21.80
C GLY A 1019 2.82 -8.90 -22.56
N GLN A 1020 2.02 -7.95 -22.05
CA GLN A 1020 0.73 -7.54 -22.65
C GLN A 1020 0.88 -6.60 -23.86
N SER A 1021 2.07 -6.08 -24.10
CA SER A 1021 2.43 -5.17 -25.19
C SER A 1021 3.17 -5.85 -26.35
N GLU A 1022 3.43 -7.16 -26.24
CA GLU A 1022 4.15 -7.99 -27.20
C GLU A 1022 3.19 -8.76 -28.12
N VAL A 1023 3.64 -9.13 -29.32
CA VAL A 1023 2.85 -9.94 -30.27
C VAL A 1023 3.42 -11.36 -30.39
N THR A 1024 2.53 -12.36 -30.33
CA THR A 1024 2.88 -13.76 -30.63
C THR A 1024 2.93 -13.95 -32.14
N MET A 1025 4.00 -14.57 -32.64
CA MET A 1025 4.19 -14.93 -34.05
C MET A 1025 4.65 -16.38 -34.16
N ARG A 1026 4.43 -16.98 -35.33
CA ARG A 1026 4.90 -18.32 -35.69
C ARG A 1026 5.85 -18.27 -36.87
N GLU A 1027 6.69 -19.29 -37.02
CA GLU A 1027 7.52 -19.45 -38.21
C GLU A 1027 6.67 -19.36 -39.50
N GLY A 1028 7.01 -18.45 -40.40
CA GLY A 1028 6.26 -18.16 -41.62
C GLY A 1028 5.13 -17.13 -41.51
N ASP A 1029 4.81 -16.60 -40.32
CA ASP A 1029 3.87 -15.48 -40.19
C ASP A 1029 4.39 -14.25 -40.95
N ASN A 1030 3.47 -13.48 -41.53
CA ASN A 1030 3.78 -12.27 -42.29
C ASN A 1030 3.49 -11.04 -41.42
N LEU A 1031 4.42 -10.09 -41.36
CA LEU A 1031 4.39 -8.93 -40.47
C LEU A 1031 4.65 -7.63 -41.24
N GLU A 1032 4.08 -6.53 -40.75
CA GLU A 1032 4.32 -5.16 -41.22
C GLU A 1032 4.99 -4.34 -40.11
N LEU A 1033 6.12 -3.72 -40.41
CA LEU A 1033 6.90 -2.91 -39.48
C LEU A 1033 6.24 -1.53 -39.31
N LEU A 1034 5.71 -1.24 -38.11
CA LEU A 1034 5.07 0.04 -37.81
C LEU A 1034 6.05 1.05 -37.20
N LYS A 1035 6.95 0.59 -36.32
CA LYS A 1035 7.97 1.45 -35.67
C LYS A 1035 9.22 0.63 -35.30
N VAL A 1036 10.41 1.14 -35.61
CA VAL A 1036 11.67 0.66 -35.01
C VAL A 1036 11.81 1.22 -33.59
N GLY A 1037 12.04 0.35 -32.60
CA GLY A 1037 12.32 0.71 -31.21
C GLY A 1037 13.77 0.46 -30.80
N CYS A 1038 14.07 0.69 -29.52
CA CYS A 1038 15.39 0.52 -28.95
C CYS A 1038 15.77 -0.97 -28.78
N ALA A 1039 17.05 -1.22 -28.47
CA ALA A 1039 17.61 -2.54 -28.17
C ALA A 1039 17.32 -3.67 -29.19
N GLY A 1040 16.87 -3.37 -30.41
CA GLY A 1040 16.51 -4.39 -31.41
C GLY A 1040 15.06 -4.89 -31.33
N TRP A 1041 14.16 -4.18 -30.65
CA TRP A 1041 12.72 -4.46 -30.66
C TRP A 1041 11.98 -3.59 -31.67
N TRP A 1042 11.08 -4.20 -32.44
CA TRP A 1042 10.26 -3.52 -33.43
C TRP A 1042 8.78 -3.65 -33.07
N PHE A 1043 8.02 -2.57 -33.23
CA PHE A 1043 6.56 -2.61 -33.12
C PHE A 1043 5.99 -3.00 -34.48
N VAL A 1044 5.28 -4.12 -34.53
CA VAL A 1044 4.87 -4.78 -35.77
C VAL A 1044 3.40 -5.19 -35.73
N LYS A 1045 2.83 -5.39 -36.92
CA LYS A 1045 1.45 -5.83 -37.13
C LYS A 1045 1.42 -7.18 -37.83
N LEU A 1046 0.68 -8.14 -37.29
CA LEU A 1046 0.51 -9.46 -37.91
C LEU A 1046 -0.50 -9.37 -39.08
N ILE A 1047 -0.05 -9.68 -40.30
CA ILE A 1047 -0.82 -9.59 -41.53
C ILE A 1047 -1.76 -10.80 -41.64
N GLY A 1048 -2.93 -10.67 -41.01
CA GLY A 1048 -4.02 -11.66 -41.07
C GLY A 1048 -4.89 -11.69 -39.82
N SER A 1049 -4.34 -11.33 -38.65
CA SER A 1049 -5.06 -11.33 -37.37
C SER A 1049 -5.37 -9.92 -36.82
N ASN A 1050 -4.82 -8.86 -37.42
CA ASN A 1050 -4.89 -7.47 -36.93
C ASN A 1050 -4.33 -7.27 -35.50
N VAL A 1051 -3.53 -8.19 -34.99
CA VAL A 1051 -2.81 -8.00 -33.73
C VAL A 1051 -1.56 -7.15 -33.98
N GLU A 1052 -1.34 -6.17 -33.10
CA GLU A 1052 -0.19 -5.26 -33.10
C GLU A 1052 0.54 -5.37 -31.77
N GLY A 1053 1.88 -5.32 -31.78
CA GLY A 1053 2.69 -5.45 -30.56
C GLY A 1053 4.19 -5.40 -30.85
N TRP A 1054 4.97 -5.43 -29.78
CA TRP A 1054 6.43 -5.53 -29.84
C TRP A 1054 6.90 -6.95 -30.19
N ALA A 1055 7.93 -7.02 -31.04
CA ALA A 1055 8.58 -8.23 -31.54
C ALA A 1055 10.11 -8.04 -31.57
N PRO A 1056 10.92 -9.08 -31.28
CA PRO A 1056 12.37 -8.99 -31.46
C PRO A 1056 12.74 -8.98 -32.96
N ALA A 1057 13.52 -8.00 -33.40
CA ALA A 1057 13.94 -7.88 -34.80
C ALA A 1057 14.77 -9.08 -35.29
N ALA A 1058 15.48 -9.77 -34.37
CA ALA A 1058 16.24 -10.98 -34.66
C ALA A 1058 15.38 -12.15 -35.17
N TYR A 1059 14.06 -12.10 -35.00
CA TYR A 1059 13.11 -13.09 -35.50
C TYR A 1059 12.51 -12.72 -36.88
N LEU A 1060 12.93 -11.62 -37.52
CA LEU A 1060 12.25 -11.03 -38.68
C LEU A 1060 13.15 -10.87 -39.91
N GLU A 1061 12.81 -11.50 -41.03
CA GLU A 1061 13.52 -11.34 -42.33
C GLU A 1061 12.68 -10.52 -43.33
N PRO A 1062 13.25 -9.54 -44.06
CA PRO A 1062 12.49 -8.72 -45.02
C PRO A 1062 12.03 -9.53 -46.25
N ILE A 1063 10.73 -9.46 -46.55
CA ILE A 1063 10.10 -10.18 -47.68
C ILE A 1063 10.49 -9.51 -49.01
N SER A 1064 11.58 -9.99 -49.59
CA SER A 1064 12.07 -9.59 -50.90
C SER A 1064 11.04 -9.92 -52.00
N ARG A 1065 10.45 -8.89 -52.63
CA ARG A 1065 9.51 -9.04 -53.75
C ARG A 1065 10.20 -9.58 -55.01
N LYS A 1066 10.45 -10.89 -55.09
CA LYS A 1066 10.81 -11.56 -56.34
C LYS A 1066 9.55 -11.77 -57.20
N THR A 1067 9.70 -11.59 -58.50
CA THR A 1067 8.59 -11.50 -59.45
C THR A 1067 7.91 -12.85 -59.69
N SER A 1068 6.62 -12.78 -60.05
CA SER A 1068 5.78 -13.94 -60.32
C SER A 1068 6.32 -14.83 -61.45
N ARG A 1069 6.58 -16.10 -61.15
CA ARG A 1069 6.58 -17.18 -62.16
C ARG A 1069 5.25 -17.92 -62.09
N SER A 1070 4.49 -17.87 -63.18
CA SER A 1070 3.18 -18.49 -63.29
C SER A 1070 3.27 -20.00 -63.43
N SER A 1071 2.58 -20.70 -62.53
CA SER A 1071 1.83 -21.95 -62.78
C SER A 1071 2.27 -22.87 -63.93
N GLN A 1072 2.64 -24.10 -63.58
CA GLN A 1072 2.00 -25.26 -64.22
C GLN A 1072 1.70 -26.33 -63.16
N SER A 1073 0.59 -27.02 -63.37
CA SER A 1073 -0.04 -27.95 -62.43
C SER A 1073 -0.31 -29.29 -63.11
N VAL A 1074 -0.91 -30.22 -62.37
CA VAL A 1074 -1.42 -31.54 -62.79
C VAL A 1074 -0.35 -32.66 -62.84
N ASN A 1075 -0.63 -33.92 -62.47
CA ASN A 1075 -1.44 -34.56 -61.39
C ASN A 1075 -1.25 -36.09 -61.55
N SER A 1076 -1.40 -36.88 -60.46
CA SER A 1076 -1.57 -38.36 -60.50
C SER A 1076 -0.38 -39.18 -61.07
N GLN A 1077 -0.18 -40.47 -60.79
CA GLN A 1077 -1.09 -41.55 -60.36
C GLN A 1077 -0.51 -42.50 -59.29
N GLU A 1078 -1.42 -43.10 -58.53
CA GLU A 1078 -1.51 -44.50 -58.06
C GLU A 1078 -0.28 -45.32 -57.58
N ALA A 1079 -0.47 -45.89 -56.37
CA ALA A 1079 -0.10 -47.25 -55.96
C ALA A 1079 1.39 -47.67 -55.88
N MET A 1080 1.97 -47.53 -54.68
CA MET A 1080 2.02 -48.63 -53.69
C MET A 1080 2.12 -48.10 -52.25
#